data_AF-A0A1M5UMY6-F1
#
_entry.id   AF-A0A1M5UMY6-F1
#
_cell.length_a   1.000
_cell.length_b   1.000
_cell.length_c   1.000
_cell.angle_alpha   90.00
_cell.angle_beta   90.00
_cell.angle_gamma   90.00
#
_symmetry.space_group_name_H-M   'P 1'
#
loop_
_entity.id
_entity.type
_entity.pdbx_description
1 polymer ?
#
loop_
_entity_poly.entity_id
_entity_poly.type
_entity_poly.pdbx_seq_one_letter_code
_entity_poly.pdbx_strand_id
1 'polypeptide(L)'
;MKVHLSNQKEHQSVENAFAFRIEMSPEEFRIKETPFGVRFEYSKEFKSMNEPGTPALPSKIVNVALPGNASRLKLETTVESSKKLFKKPVFVMPVQDLQVASARENFRVEKQRMESINRAVEQLEQEPRAIPFSHGAMPDPKVYNEFLSKPVPVAELLHTTLAGNNLIAAIRVNPITIGSDFIPVLNEVIDLLITYKIQRSEKIDRKTTMRSLSPNKTIQQSLVDQLKETVINPREVIDITHIPWFVFGQYDYLVITDNKRWNSETLEPSTAVGDMVTAFAKLVEWKREKGLKARVVTITDIMNGVYGNFKTGAVDLQEVIRNFMKHAHSAWGVTWCLLGGDIEIVPVRLAAGECRGDVTEQTANNPPHDNEAFWTGTFTKIKAVSLGEWFSVNDSYLKLTNKTTGRLIPKKAPLNHLTIHPLENVRINGLIHLPIDFFETTAQFQHRLGWYFCTDETYTTYSSTPTNFVRVDGDASIIHAPLRFHYTWNTIPTDFYYASLFGPNYGIAGKHDWDANNNRLYGQHEYASDFDPVNWHADIMVGRAPASTPAEAEVFVDKVMAYEKFRMEDGTSLDRNYLDKMLLVSTNWGGRIGYWASSTNPPPAGQFYTDAAHSRAILQTNADFTRDWEWELISWINDTDVWLIPYDRNAAPGVRGWYYAFSPTDLRPAIIEFNLPWGVHFEFPMITNTIVIYGNASDIAPQLFILDRTEADGSMMDSEALREQIDAELPLFRRFNRLYEDIDSLPIANRNAAPVQRFTDAALETALNDGHHFLSLSGHGSMGGCCGVNSWTAGNATNGNKYFIAFADSCLTNDYEYADSMSESLVNNPHGGAVAYVGHTRFSWIGLGDDFERAFFHELVNTRHIGLMHNSRLNVLLTSSRGPLDHYNKWSVLALNLLGDPEMEVRKTKPAIIIPHVYFELERLYIKVFEGGFARKQITDFQVRITTQELSQALVPDEDGKIPFEKDWLLQEKLMVSITVDNGIPYTMTGEEIQARMIMSRQEEAAADVPEAEASPQQEMTKATSKVAPAESELLLHS
;
A
#
# COMPACT_ATOMS: atom_id res chain seq x y z
N MET A 1 1.48 37.34 -19.69
CA MET A 1 2.65 37.76 -18.88
C MET A 1 3.91 37.33 -19.61
N LYS A 2 4.93 38.19 -19.72
CA LYS A 2 6.24 37.83 -20.28
C LYS A 2 7.30 37.83 -19.18
N VAL A 3 8.26 36.91 -19.26
CA VAL A 3 9.43 36.86 -18.37
C VAL A 3 10.67 37.05 -19.21
N HIS A 4 11.50 38.02 -18.85
CA HIS A 4 12.80 38.24 -19.49
C HIS A 4 13.90 37.93 -18.49
N LEU A 5 14.78 36.99 -18.85
CA LEU A 5 15.98 36.70 -18.07
C LEU A 5 17.01 37.81 -18.29
N SER A 6 17.62 38.31 -17.22
CA SER A 6 18.71 39.27 -17.36
C SER A 6 19.97 38.57 -17.88
N ASN A 7 20.68 39.19 -18.83
CA ASN A 7 22.01 38.72 -19.22
C ASN A 7 22.96 39.00 -18.04
N GLN A 8 23.39 37.95 -17.34
CA GLN A 8 24.42 38.07 -16.30
C GLN A 8 25.69 38.67 -16.90
N LYS A 9 25.99 39.92 -16.54
CA LYS A 9 27.36 40.42 -16.55
C LYS A 9 28.05 39.87 -15.30
N GLU A 10 29.30 39.44 -15.44
CA GLU A 10 30.14 38.97 -14.35
C GLU A 10 30.28 40.05 -13.26
N HIS A 11 29.43 40.00 -12.24
CA HIS A 11 29.55 40.84 -11.06
C HIS A 11 30.48 40.16 -10.05
N GLN A 12 31.64 40.78 -9.82
CA GLN A 12 32.57 40.40 -8.77
C GLN A 12 31.98 40.72 -7.39
N SER A 13 31.16 39.84 -6.84
CA SER A 13 30.63 39.92 -5.47
C SER A 13 30.54 38.55 -4.81
N VAL A 14 30.67 38.54 -3.48
CA VAL A 14 30.77 37.31 -2.64
C VAL A 14 29.43 36.58 -2.44
N GLU A 15 28.34 37.11 -2.99
CA GLU A 15 26.99 36.53 -2.93
C GLU A 15 26.49 36.24 -4.35
N ASN A 16 25.85 35.09 -4.53
CA ASN A 16 25.32 34.68 -5.84
C ASN A 16 23.95 35.32 -6.04
N ALA A 17 23.61 35.64 -7.27
CA ALA A 17 22.40 36.39 -7.60
C ALA A 17 21.75 35.89 -8.90
N PHE A 18 20.43 35.71 -8.86
CA PHE A 18 19.61 35.41 -10.02
C PHE A 18 18.56 36.51 -10.22
N ALA A 19 18.57 37.16 -11.39
CA ALA A 19 17.71 38.32 -11.67
C ALA A 19 16.86 38.12 -12.92
N PHE A 20 15.56 38.39 -12.80
CA PHE A 20 14.57 38.23 -13.86
C PHE A 20 13.53 39.35 -13.83
N ARG A 21 13.10 39.77 -15.00
CA ARG A 21 12.06 40.77 -15.21
C ARG A 21 10.74 40.09 -15.56
N ILE A 22 9.67 40.56 -14.95
CA ILE A 22 8.29 40.20 -15.29
C ILE A 22 7.61 41.43 -15.91
N GLU A 23 7.08 41.26 -17.12
CA GLU A 23 6.26 42.26 -17.80
C GLU A 23 4.80 41.78 -17.88
N MET A 24 3.90 42.59 -17.35
CA MET A 24 2.46 42.41 -17.52
C MET A 24 2.04 42.92 -18.91
N SER A 25 1.21 42.16 -19.60
CA SER A 25 0.53 42.59 -20.81
C SER A 25 -0.74 43.36 -20.44
N PRO A 26 -0.86 44.66 -20.74
CA PRO A 26 -2.05 45.44 -20.39
C PRO A 26 -3.35 44.92 -21.04
N GLU A 27 -3.24 44.11 -22.10
CA GLU A 27 -4.36 43.51 -22.85
C GLU A 27 -4.97 42.27 -22.15
N GLU A 28 -4.20 41.59 -21.29
CA GLU A 28 -4.66 40.43 -20.50
C GLU A 28 -5.44 40.84 -19.24
N PHE A 29 -5.37 42.12 -18.88
CA PHE A 29 -5.91 42.67 -17.66
C PHE A 29 -7.31 43.27 -17.86
N ARG A 30 -8.25 42.91 -16.99
CA ARG A 30 -9.63 43.43 -17.00
C ARG A 30 -10.04 43.90 -15.61
N ILE A 31 -10.64 45.08 -15.58
CA ILE A 31 -11.34 45.64 -14.42
C ILE A 31 -12.83 45.36 -14.62
N LYS A 32 -13.46 44.75 -13.61
CA LYS A 32 -14.90 44.49 -13.61
C LYS A 32 -15.54 45.07 -12.37
N GLU A 33 -16.45 46.02 -12.54
CA GLU A 33 -17.27 46.50 -11.45
C GLU A 33 -18.31 45.43 -11.06
N THR A 34 -18.51 45.24 -9.77
CA THR A 34 -19.53 44.35 -9.20
C THR A 34 -20.30 45.09 -8.11
N PRO A 35 -21.50 44.63 -7.71
CA PRO A 35 -22.23 45.21 -6.57
C PRO A 35 -21.44 45.16 -5.24
N PHE A 36 -20.40 44.34 -5.17
CA PHE A 36 -19.58 44.10 -3.97
C PHE A 36 -18.15 44.67 -4.11
N GLY A 37 -17.95 45.63 -5.01
CA GLY A 37 -16.66 46.27 -5.27
C GLY A 37 -16.05 45.91 -6.63
N VAL A 38 -14.84 46.40 -6.86
CA VAL A 38 -14.06 46.15 -8.07
C VAL A 38 -13.43 44.76 -8.00
N ARG A 39 -13.60 43.96 -9.05
CA ARG A 39 -12.85 42.72 -9.29
C ARG A 39 -11.78 42.96 -10.34
N PHE A 40 -10.60 42.39 -10.09
CA PHE A 40 -9.50 42.34 -11.04
C PHE A 40 -9.37 40.94 -11.62
N GLU A 41 -9.36 40.85 -12.95
CA GLU A 41 -9.21 39.60 -13.70
C GLU A 41 -7.95 39.74 -14.57
N TYR A 42 -7.05 38.75 -14.54
CA TYR A 42 -5.79 38.78 -15.26
C TYR A 42 -5.48 37.39 -15.83
N SER A 43 -5.67 37.21 -17.15
CA SER A 43 -5.61 35.91 -17.85
C SER A 43 -6.35 34.75 -17.13
N LYS A 44 -6.06 33.49 -17.48
CA LYS A 44 -6.54 32.29 -16.74
C LYS A 44 -5.52 31.77 -15.73
N GLU A 45 -4.29 32.25 -15.79
CA GLU A 45 -3.15 31.72 -15.02
C GLU A 45 -3.00 32.36 -13.64
N PHE A 46 -3.63 33.52 -13.41
CA PHE A 46 -3.61 34.19 -12.12
C PHE A 46 -4.88 33.84 -11.36
N LYS A 47 -4.71 33.43 -10.11
CA LYS A 47 -5.79 33.08 -9.19
C LYS A 47 -5.80 34.07 -8.03
N SER A 48 -6.92 34.19 -7.33
CA SER A 48 -6.89 34.89 -6.04
C SER A 48 -6.44 33.91 -4.97
N MET A 49 -5.25 34.15 -4.42
CA MET A 49 -4.61 33.30 -3.40
C MET A 49 -4.61 33.95 -2.01
N ASN A 50 -5.37 35.03 -1.83
CA ASN A 50 -5.50 35.72 -0.55
C ASN A 50 -6.59 35.04 0.31
N GLU A 51 -6.55 35.24 1.62
CA GLU A 51 -7.50 34.63 2.56
C GLU A 51 -8.93 35.13 2.35
N PRO A 52 -9.97 34.31 2.59
CA PRO A 52 -11.37 34.75 2.58
C PRO A 52 -11.60 36.01 3.43
N GLY A 53 -12.42 36.93 2.92
CA GLY A 53 -12.66 38.25 3.54
C GLY A 53 -11.62 39.33 3.22
N THR A 54 -10.42 38.98 2.72
CA THR A 54 -9.40 39.95 2.26
C THR A 54 -9.62 40.34 0.78
N PRO A 55 -9.09 41.48 0.28
CA PRO A 55 -9.22 41.88 -1.13
C PRO A 55 -8.81 40.78 -2.13
N ALA A 56 -9.66 40.46 -3.10
CA ALA A 56 -9.39 39.45 -4.12
C ALA A 56 -8.43 39.97 -5.21
N LEU A 57 -7.13 39.90 -4.92
CA LEU A 57 -6.07 40.29 -5.87
C LEU A 57 -5.64 39.07 -6.72
N PRO A 58 -5.48 39.22 -8.04
CA PRO A 58 -4.93 38.17 -8.90
C PRO A 58 -3.43 38.06 -8.65
N SER A 59 -2.96 36.83 -8.42
CA SER A 59 -1.57 36.50 -8.20
C SER A 59 -1.19 35.19 -8.89
N LYS A 60 0.09 35.02 -9.19
CA LYS A 60 0.63 33.83 -9.88
C LYS A 60 1.88 33.34 -9.15
N ILE A 61 2.05 32.01 -9.05
CA ILE A 61 3.29 31.40 -8.56
C ILE A 61 4.26 31.24 -9.73
N VAL A 62 5.52 31.60 -9.48
CA VAL A 62 6.65 31.52 -10.42
C VAL A 62 7.75 30.74 -9.72
N ASN A 63 8.16 29.61 -10.31
CA ASN A 63 9.21 28.77 -9.74
C ASN A 63 10.57 29.12 -10.35
N VAL A 64 11.59 29.21 -9.50
CA VAL A 64 12.98 29.46 -9.92
C VAL A 64 13.86 28.33 -9.38
N ALA A 65 14.59 27.65 -10.26
CA ALA A 65 15.60 26.67 -9.88
C ALA A 65 16.87 27.37 -9.38
N LEU A 66 17.42 26.88 -8.28
CA LEU A 66 18.70 27.30 -7.68
C LEU A 66 19.53 26.03 -7.37
N PRO A 67 20.85 26.15 -7.14
CA PRO A 67 21.65 25.00 -6.72
C PRO A 67 21.12 24.36 -5.43
N GLY A 68 21.12 23.03 -5.33
CA GLY A 68 20.61 22.28 -4.16
C GLY A 68 21.31 22.55 -2.82
N ASN A 69 22.46 23.24 -2.84
CA ASN A 69 23.17 23.74 -1.66
C ASN A 69 23.12 25.28 -1.51
N ALA A 70 22.17 25.93 -2.20
CA ALA A 70 21.81 27.32 -1.96
C ALA A 70 21.15 27.46 -0.58
N SER A 71 21.60 28.43 0.19
CA SER A 71 21.14 28.73 1.54
C SER A 71 21.06 30.24 1.73
N ARG A 72 20.31 30.67 2.76
CA ARG A 72 20.10 32.11 3.07
C ARG A 72 19.56 32.90 1.86
N LEU A 73 18.52 32.36 1.22
CA LEU A 73 17.85 33.03 0.11
C LEU A 73 17.23 34.34 0.60
N LYS A 74 17.40 35.40 -0.19
CA LYS A 74 16.75 36.69 0.00
C LYS A 74 16.16 37.14 -1.34
N LEU A 75 14.89 37.50 -1.34
CA LEU A 75 14.22 38.08 -2.50
C LEU A 75 14.21 39.62 -2.36
N GLU A 76 14.70 40.30 -3.38
CA GLU A 76 14.60 41.76 -3.55
C GLU A 76 13.77 42.05 -4.80
N THR A 77 12.95 43.10 -4.75
CA THR A 77 11.98 43.43 -5.81
C THR A 77 11.99 44.93 -6.09
N THR A 78 12.10 45.32 -7.36
CA THR A 78 11.98 46.70 -7.82
C THR A 78 10.89 46.82 -8.88
N VAL A 79 10.10 47.89 -8.83
CA VAL A 79 9.03 48.15 -9.81
C VAL A 79 9.46 49.28 -10.72
N GLU A 80 9.73 48.95 -11.98
CA GLU A 80 10.22 49.87 -13.01
C GLU A 80 9.09 50.69 -13.65
N SER A 81 7.93 50.06 -13.87
CA SER A 81 6.72 50.73 -14.35
C SER A 81 5.53 50.31 -13.51
N SER A 82 4.74 51.30 -13.11
CA SER A 82 3.47 51.08 -12.42
C SER A 82 2.44 52.12 -12.81
N LYS A 83 1.17 51.71 -12.73
CA LYS A 83 0.03 52.49 -13.18
C LYS A 83 -1.08 52.43 -12.14
N LYS A 84 -1.44 53.59 -11.59
CA LYS A 84 -2.63 53.72 -10.75
C LYS A 84 -3.86 53.41 -11.61
N LEU A 85 -4.62 52.40 -11.19
CA LEU A 85 -5.79 51.93 -11.93
C LEU A 85 -6.99 52.88 -11.78
N PHE A 86 -7.03 53.65 -10.69
CA PHE A 86 -8.08 54.60 -10.37
C PHE A 86 -7.52 55.94 -9.89
N LYS A 87 -8.31 57.01 -10.07
CA LYS A 87 -8.00 58.38 -9.57
C LYS A 87 -8.43 58.60 -8.12
N LYS A 88 -9.15 57.65 -7.51
CA LYS A 88 -9.72 57.69 -6.16
C LYS A 88 -9.64 56.28 -5.54
N PRO A 89 -9.68 56.18 -4.20
CA PRO A 89 -9.90 54.92 -3.49
C PRO A 89 -11.03 54.08 -4.10
N VAL A 90 -10.82 52.77 -4.20
CA VAL A 90 -11.88 51.81 -4.58
C VAL A 90 -11.93 50.63 -3.63
N PHE A 91 -13.15 50.20 -3.30
CA PHE A 91 -13.37 48.95 -2.59
C PHE A 91 -13.16 47.78 -3.56
N VAL A 92 -12.33 46.82 -3.19
CA VAL A 92 -12.01 45.64 -4.01
C VAL A 92 -12.79 44.47 -3.44
N MET A 93 -13.46 43.73 -4.32
CA MET A 93 -14.30 42.61 -3.91
C MET A 93 -13.47 41.63 -3.07
N PRO A 94 -13.92 41.22 -1.87
CA PRO A 94 -13.17 40.30 -1.04
C PRO A 94 -13.24 38.88 -1.62
N VAL A 95 -12.20 38.08 -1.33
CA VAL A 95 -12.22 36.63 -1.56
C VAL A 95 -13.40 36.05 -0.80
N GLN A 96 -14.26 35.33 -1.53
CA GLN A 96 -15.45 34.70 -0.95
C GLN A 96 -15.06 33.37 -0.30
N ASP A 97 -15.71 33.02 0.80
CA ASP A 97 -15.66 31.64 1.31
C ASP A 97 -16.20 30.66 0.27
N LEU A 98 -15.51 29.54 0.08
CA LEU A 98 -15.97 28.46 -0.77
C LEU A 98 -17.05 27.66 -0.03
N GLN A 99 -18.33 27.97 -0.26
CA GLN A 99 -19.43 27.15 0.22
C GLN A 99 -19.70 25.97 -0.72
N VAL A 100 -19.91 24.79 -0.13
CA VAL A 100 -20.48 23.62 -0.83
C VAL A 100 -21.92 23.92 -1.21
N ALA A 101 -22.29 23.67 -2.46
CA ALA A 101 -23.65 23.88 -2.95
C ALA A 101 -24.63 22.85 -2.36
N SER A 102 -25.15 23.14 -1.16
CA SER A 102 -26.20 22.34 -0.53
C SER A 102 -27.58 22.69 -1.10
N ALA A 103 -28.38 21.67 -1.39
CA ALA A 103 -29.72 21.84 -1.95
C ALA A 103 -30.79 21.99 -0.84
N ARG A 104 -31.39 23.18 -0.76
CA ARG A 104 -32.75 23.45 -0.29
C ARG A 104 -33.31 24.60 -1.16
N GLU A 105 -34.52 24.57 -1.69
CA GLU A 105 -35.70 23.80 -1.29
C GLU A 105 -36.73 23.64 -2.43
N ASN A 106 -37.50 22.56 -2.37
CA ASN A 106 -38.92 22.44 -2.75
C ASN A 106 -39.43 22.27 -4.21
N PHE A 107 -40.13 21.13 -4.37
CA PHE A 107 -41.27 20.81 -5.25
C PHE A 107 -41.08 20.83 -6.78
N ARG A 108 -41.28 19.73 -7.53
CA ARG A 108 -42.43 18.80 -7.57
C ARG A 108 -43.73 19.41 -8.15
N VAL A 109 -43.61 20.16 -9.26
CA VAL A 109 -44.70 20.52 -10.18
C VAL A 109 -44.16 20.48 -11.64
N GLU A 110 -44.94 19.97 -12.60
CA GLU A 110 -44.67 19.87 -14.07
C GLU A 110 -43.20 19.72 -14.52
N LYS A 111 -42.62 18.53 -14.74
CA LYS A 111 -43.08 17.39 -15.57
C LYS A 111 -43.75 17.70 -16.92
N GLN A 112 -43.77 18.94 -17.44
CA GLN A 112 -44.41 19.25 -18.74
C GLN A 112 -43.68 20.25 -19.66
N ARG A 113 -42.47 20.74 -19.33
CA ARG A 113 -41.76 21.73 -20.17
C ARG A 113 -40.37 21.35 -20.69
N MET A 114 -39.81 20.22 -20.26
CA MET A 114 -38.47 19.77 -20.67
C MET A 114 -38.43 18.71 -21.78
N GLU A 115 -39.54 18.46 -22.48
CA GLU A 115 -39.52 17.73 -23.77
C GLU A 115 -39.21 18.64 -24.98
N SER A 116 -39.12 19.96 -24.77
CA SER A 116 -38.93 20.96 -25.84
C SER A 116 -37.59 21.71 -25.83
N ILE A 117 -36.77 21.60 -24.79
CA ILE A 117 -35.46 22.30 -24.69
C ILE A 117 -34.26 21.37 -24.97
N ASN A 118 -34.45 20.05 -24.89
CA ASN A 118 -33.46 19.03 -25.31
C ASN A 118 -33.19 18.98 -26.84
N ARG A 119 -33.44 20.07 -27.57
CA ARG A 119 -33.14 20.25 -29.00
C ARG A 119 -32.48 21.60 -29.33
N ALA A 120 -32.05 22.38 -28.33
CA ALA A 120 -31.53 23.74 -28.53
C ALA A 120 -30.16 24.02 -27.88
N VAL A 121 -29.55 23.07 -27.17
CA VAL A 121 -28.29 23.28 -26.41
C VAL A 121 -27.16 22.34 -26.87
N GLU A 122 -27.37 21.62 -27.97
CA GLU A 122 -26.39 20.74 -28.63
C GLU A 122 -25.34 21.54 -29.46
N GLN A 123 -25.04 22.80 -29.08
CA GLN A 123 -24.28 23.71 -29.95
C GLN A 123 -23.34 24.71 -29.28
N LEU A 124 -23.05 24.60 -27.98
CA LEU A 124 -22.04 25.45 -27.33
C LEU A 124 -21.19 24.68 -26.30
N GLU A 125 -20.02 24.22 -26.74
CA GLU A 125 -18.89 23.99 -25.85
C GLU A 125 -18.47 25.32 -25.20
N GLN A 126 -18.69 25.48 -23.89
CA GLN A 126 -17.96 26.45 -23.08
C GLN A 126 -17.64 25.84 -21.71
N GLU A 127 -16.44 26.16 -21.21
CA GLU A 127 -15.95 25.80 -19.88
C GLU A 127 -16.96 26.16 -18.78
N PRO A 128 -17.02 25.39 -17.68
CA PRO A 128 -17.90 25.69 -16.56
C PRO A 128 -17.52 27.03 -15.92
N ARG A 129 -18.32 28.07 -16.18
CA ARG A 129 -18.18 29.37 -15.53
C ARG A 129 -18.63 29.27 -14.08
N ALA A 130 -17.72 29.54 -13.14
CA ALA A 130 -18.09 29.81 -11.76
C ALA A 130 -19.08 30.99 -11.71
N ILE A 131 -20.28 30.74 -11.15
CA ILE A 131 -21.28 31.78 -10.92
C ILE A 131 -20.92 32.50 -9.61
N PRO A 132 -20.69 33.83 -9.61
CA PRO A 132 -20.45 34.56 -8.37
C PRO A 132 -21.70 34.58 -7.50
N PHE A 133 -21.55 34.32 -6.21
CA PHE A 133 -22.60 34.59 -5.22
C PHE A 133 -23.04 36.05 -5.29
N SER A 134 -24.34 36.30 -5.39
CA SER A 134 -24.93 37.65 -5.43
C SER A 134 -25.34 38.18 -4.06
N HIS A 135 -24.99 37.49 -2.97
CA HIS A 135 -25.38 37.81 -1.59
C HIS A 135 -24.30 37.41 -0.56
N GLY A 136 -23.02 37.65 -0.89
CA GLY A 136 -21.95 37.50 0.09
C GLY A 136 -22.12 38.51 1.23
N ALA A 137 -21.88 38.09 2.48
CA ALA A 137 -21.82 39.03 3.60
C ALA A 137 -20.68 40.04 3.38
N MET A 138 -20.86 41.28 3.84
CA MET A 138 -19.75 42.24 3.87
C MET A 138 -18.61 41.66 4.73
N PRO A 139 -17.35 41.74 4.27
CA PRO A 139 -16.22 41.18 5.01
C PRO A 139 -16.09 41.92 6.35
N ASP A 140 -15.56 41.26 7.39
CA ASP A 140 -15.28 41.94 8.66
C ASP A 140 -14.37 43.15 8.37
N PRO A 141 -14.83 44.39 8.65
CA PRO A 141 -14.02 45.58 8.42
C PRO A 141 -12.67 45.52 9.15
N LYS A 142 -12.54 44.74 10.22
CA LYS A 142 -11.25 44.52 10.89
C LYS A 142 -10.28 43.75 10.00
N VAL A 143 -10.68 42.59 9.47
CA VAL A 143 -9.84 41.75 8.60
C VAL A 143 -9.45 42.49 7.33
N TYR A 144 -10.42 43.17 6.70
CA TYR A 144 -10.17 43.95 5.48
C TYR A 144 -9.24 45.16 5.72
N ASN A 145 -9.41 45.89 6.84
CA ASN A 145 -8.52 47.00 7.19
C ASN A 145 -7.15 46.53 7.72
N GLU A 146 -7.07 45.39 8.42
CA GLU A 146 -5.80 44.82 8.88
C GLU A 146 -4.95 44.37 7.69
N PHE A 147 -5.56 43.70 6.70
CA PHE A 147 -4.89 43.38 5.45
C PHE A 147 -4.32 44.65 4.80
N LEU A 148 -5.11 45.72 4.67
CA LEU A 148 -4.67 46.98 4.07
C LEU A 148 -3.72 47.82 4.95
N SER A 149 -3.56 47.47 6.23
CA SER A 149 -2.53 48.06 7.10
C SER A 149 -1.12 47.53 6.79
N LYS A 150 -1.03 46.40 6.08
CA LYS A 150 0.22 45.74 5.66
C LYS A 150 0.30 45.83 4.12
N PRO A 151 1.25 46.57 3.53
CA PRO A 151 1.33 46.68 2.07
C PRO A 151 1.60 45.30 1.46
N VAL A 152 0.75 44.86 0.53
CA VAL A 152 0.94 43.60 -0.19
C VAL A 152 2.27 43.67 -0.96
N PRO A 153 3.24 42.77 -0.72
CA PRO A 153 4.51 42.78 -1.42
C PRO A 153 4.29 42.46 -2.90
N VAL A 154 5.02 43.14 -3.79
CA VAL A 154 4.89 42.94 -5.25
C VAL A 154 5.31 41.53 -5.66
N ALA A 155 6.26 40.94 -4.94
CA ALA A 155 6.46 39.50 -4.91
C ALA A 155 7.00 39.03 -3.55
N GLU A 156 6.74 37.77 -3.20
CA GLU A 156 7.18 37.13 -1.95
C GLU A 156 7.64 35.69 -2.20
N LEU A 157 8.66 35.25 -1.46
CA LEU A 157 9.10 33.85 -1.44
C LEU A 157 8.17 33.06 -0.51
N LEU A 158 7.45 32.07 -1.03
CA LEU A 158 6.51 31.26 -0.25
C LEU A 158 7.22 30.13 0.50
N HIS A 159 7.97 29.30 -0.24
CA HIS A 159 8.68 28.14 0.28
C HIS A 159 9.78 27.71 -0.70
N THR A 160 10.61 26.76 -0.27
CA THR A 160 11.64 26.12 -1.10
C THR A 160 11.51 24.60 -1.05
N THR A 161 11.51 23.94 -2.20
CA THR A 161 11.42 22.48 -2.33
C THR A 161 12.67 21.94 -3.01
N LEU A 162 13.25 20.84 -2.51
CA LEU A 162 14.40 20.20 -3.16
C LEU A 162 13.92 19.14 -4.15
N ALA A 163 14.26 19.29 -5.43
CA ALA A 163 13.92 18.34 -6.49
C ALA A 163 15.17 18.04 -7.34
N GLY A 164 15.63 16.79 -7.37
CA GLY A 164 16.79 16.39 -8.20
C GLY A 164 18.03 17.27 -7.99
N ASN A 165 18.44 17.52 -6.74
CA ASN A 165 19.55 18.43 -6.38
C ASN A 165 19.42 19.89 -6.88
N ASN A 166 18.22 20.31 -7.28
CA ASN A 166 17.83 21.70 -7.53
C ASN A 166 16.93 22.17 -6.38
N LEU A 167 17.24 23.33 -5.80
CA LEU A 167 16.37 23.98 -4.82
C LEU A 167 15.40 24.89 -5.58
N ILE A 168 14.13 24.50 -5.64
CA ILE A 168 13.07 25.23 -6.32
C ILE A 168 12.49 26.27 -5.36
N ALA A 169 12.69 27.55 -5.67
CA ALA A 169 12.10 28.67 -4.93
C ALA A 169 10.75 29.04 -5.56
N ALA A 170 9.66 28.85 -4.81
CA ALA A 170 8.31 29.21 -5.23
C ALA A 170 8.00 30.66 -4.84
N ILE A 171 7.91 31.55 -5.84
CA ILE A 171 7.69 32.98 -5.64
C ILE A 171 6.27 33.36 -6.06
N ARG A 172 5.48 33.92 -5.14
CA ARG A 172 4.19 34.54 -5.49
C ARG A 172 4.44 35.94 -6.04
N VAL A 173 3.89 36.23 -7.21
CA VAL A 173 3.95 37.54 -7.86
C VAL A 173 2.57 38.16 -7.86
N ASN A 174 2.49 39.38 -7.33
CA ASN A 174 1.29 40.17 -7.14
C ASN A 174 1.32 41.36 -8.13
N PRO A 175 0.81 41.20 -9.37
CA PRO A 175 0.80 42.27 -10.36
C PRO A 175 -0.02 43.48 -9.91
N ILE A 176 -0.96 43.31 -8.98
CA ILE A 176 -1.73 44.41 -8.40
C ILE A 176 -1.43 44.49 -6.91
N THR A 177 -0.98 45.66 -6.47
CA THR A 177 -0.78 45.97 -5.05
C THR A 177 -1.71 47.11 -4.63
N ILE A 178 -2.05 47.13 -3.34
CA ILE A 178 -2.88 48.18 -2.72
C ILE A 178 -2.18 48.62 -1.44
N GLY A 179 -1.97 49.92 -1.29
CA GLY A 179 -1.45 50.52 -0.07
C GLY A 179 -2.54 51.15 0.78
N SER A 180 -2.12 51.86 1.83
CA SER A 180 -3.00 52.61 2.73
C SER A 180 -3.74 53.79 2.07
N ASP A 181 -3.45 54.13 0.81
CA ASP A 181 -4.23 55.07 0.01
C ASP A 181 -5.46 54.45 -0.68
N PHE A 182 -5.66 53.12 -0.54
CA PHE A 182 -6.76 52.36 -1.12
C PHE A 182 -6.88 52.48 -2.66
N ILE A 183 -5.81 52.90 -3.35
CA ILE A 183 -5.78 53.02 -4.81
C ILE A 183 -4.97 51.84 -5.38
N PRO A 184 -5.61 50.89 -6.08
CA PRO A 184 -4.90 49.78 -6.70
C PRO A 184 -3.91 50.23 -7.76
N VAL A 185 -2.71 49.69 -7.68
CA VAL A 185 -1.59 49.94 -8.58
C VAL A 185 -1.31 48.66 -9.35
N LEU A 186 -1.40 48.72 -10.69
CA LEU A 186 -0.88 47.67 -11.56
C LEU A 186 0.62 47.90 -11.73
N ASN A 187 1.42 46.94 -11.30
CA ASN A 187 2.87 46.91 -11.49
C ASN A 187 3.13 46.26 -12.86
N GLU A 188 3.35 47.11 -13.86
CA GLU A 188 3.44 46.70 -15.27
C GLU A 188 4.79 46.05 -15.60
N VAL A 189 5.87 46.50 -14.94
CA VAL A 189 7.22 45.93 -15.05
C VAL A 189 7.81 45.76 -13.66
N ILE A 190 8.10 44.51 -13.29
CA ILE A 190 8.63 44.10 -11.99
C ILE A 190 9.97 43.41 -12.23
N ASP A 191 11.04 43.93 -11.64
CA ASP A 191 12.35 43.27 -11.58
C ASP A 191 12.49 42.55 -10.24
N LEU A 192 12.92 41.29 -10.29
CA LEU A 192 13.12 40.42 -9.14
C LEU A 192 14.57 39.95 -9.11
N LEU A 193 15.17 39.98 -7.92
CA LEU A 193 16.55 39.59 -7.65
C LEU A 193 16.56 38.63 -6.45
N ILE A 194 16.95 37.37 -6.68
CA ILE A 194 17.17 36.39 -5.61
C ILE A 194 18.67 36.35 -5.31
N THR A 195 19.08 36.67 -4.08
CA THR A 195 20.47 36.48 -3.63
C THR A 195 20.58 35.27 -2.69
N TYR A 196 21.69 34.52 -2.78
CA TYR A 196 21.89 33.28 -2.02
C TYR A 196 23.37 32.93 -1.81
N LYS A 197 23.64 32.09 -0.79
CA LYS A 197 24.97 31.56 -0.48
C LYS A 197 25.07 30.06 -0.74
N ILE A 198 26.08 29.67 -1.50
CA ILE A 198 26.42 28.27 -1.78
C ILE A 198 27.21 27.70 -0.60
N GLN A 199 26.70 26.66 0.04
CA GLN A 199 27.37 25.98 1.14
C GLN A 199 28.40 24.98 0.58
N ARG A 200 29.69 25.26 0.75
CA ARG A 200 30.77 24.31 0.45
C ARG A 200 30.92 23.33 1.61
N SER A 201 30.59 22.06 1.38
CA SER A 201 30.98 20.95 2.23
C SER A 201 32.39 20.51 1.86
N GLU A 202 33.29 20.45 2.84
CA GLU A 202 34.59 19.80 2.68
C GLU A 202 34.44 18.31 3.00
N LYS A 203 34.86 17.47 2.03
CA LYS A 203 34.75 16.00 2.00
C LYS A 203 33.34 15.42 1.90
N ILE A 204 33.03 14.99 0.69
CA ILE A 204 31.97 14.04 0.34
C ILE A 204 32.56 13.10 -0.74
N ASP A 205 32.40 11.77 -0.62
CA ASP A 205 32.88 10.79 -1.63
C ASP A 205 31.66 9.97 -2.21
N ARG A 206 31.81 8.89 -3.03
CA ARG A 206 30.89 8.65 -4.20
C ARG A 206 29.85 7.52 -4.24
N LYS A 207 29.89 6.48 -3.41
CA LYS A 207 29.25 5.17 -3.77
C LYS A 207 28.03 4.71 -2.95
N THR A 208 27.31 5.57 -2.25
CA THR A 208 26.05 5.19 -1.56
C THR A 208 25.02 6.24 -1.88
N THR A 209 23.77 5.84 -2.00
CA THR A 209 22.64 6.70 -2.33
C THR A 209 22.78 7.26 -3.75
N MET A 210 22.24 6.51 -4.71
CA MET A 210 21.39 7.20 -5.69
C MET A 210 20.28 7.88 -4.89
N ARG A 211 20.51 9.15 -4.53
CA ARG A 211 19.45 10.08 -4.09
C ARG A 211 18.35 9.97 -5.13
N SER A 212 17.16 9.55 -4.71
CA SER A 212 16.08 8.98 -5.55
C SER A 212 16.03 9.55 -6.98
N LEU A 213 16.74 8.87 -7.88
CA LEU A 213 16.77 9.16 -9.30
C LEU A 213 16.81 7.82 -10.02
N SER A 214 15.82 7.60 -10.89
CA SER A 214 15.73 6.40 -11.71
C SER A 214 17.06 6.16 -12.45
N PRO A 215 17.61 4.93 -12.51
CA PRO A 215 18.79 4.65 -13.33
C PRO A 215 18.54 4.79 -14.84
N ASN A 216 17.27 4.90 -15.26
CA ASN A 216 16.88 5.14 -16.64
C ASN A 216 17.17 6.60 -17.04
N LYS A 217 18.19 6.82 -17.89
CA LYS A 217 18.53 8.15 -18.44
C LYS A 217 17.35 8.85 -19.09
N THR A 218 16.40 8.13 -19.68
CA THR A 218 15.18 8.71 -20.28
C THR A 218 14.21 9.23 -19.23
N ILE A 219 14.13 8.59 -18.06
CA ILE A 219 13.30 9.06 -16.94
C ILE A 219 14.01 10.20 -16.20
N GLN A 220 15.34 10.16 -16.05
CA GLN A 220 16.12 11.30 -15.57
C GLN A 220 15.96 12.51 -16.50
N GLN A 221 16.04 12.28 -17.82
CA GLN A 221 15.80 13.29 -18.84
C GLN A 221 14.37 13.83 -18.77
N SER A 222 13.35 12.96 -18.65
CA SER A 222 11.95 13.35 -18.48
C SER A 222 11.71 14.16 -17.19
N LEU A 223 12.30 13.77 -16.06
CA LEU A 223 12.24 14.53 -14.80
C LEU A 223 12.94 15.89 -14.93
N VAL A 224 14.11 15.92 -15.57
CA VAL A 224 14.84 17.17 -15.85
C VAL A 224 14.04 18.06 -16.81
N ASP A 225 13.34 17.48 -17.79
CA ASP A 225 12.57 18.23 -18.79
C ASP A 225 11.23 18.72 -18.20
N GLN A 226 10.55 17.93 -17.37
CA GLN A 226 9.41 18.39 -16.56
C GLN A 226 9.82 19.48 -15.54
N LEU A 227 11.01 19.37 -14.93
CA LEU A 227 11.56 20.42 -14.08
C LEU A 227 11.89 21.69 -14.88
N LYS A 228 12.41 21.56 -16.11
CA LYS A 228 12.61 22.69 -17.03
C LYS A 228 11.29 23.33 -17.48
N GLU A 229 10.24 22.55 -17.68
CA GLU A 229 8.89 23.05 -18.02
C GLU A 229 8.22 23.80 -16.86
N THR A 230 8.55 23.45 -15.62
CA THR A 230 7.91 24.01 -14.42
C THR A 230 8.63 25.23 -13.80
N VAL A 231 9.82 25.59 -14.27
CA VAL A 231 10.60 26.77 -13.80
C VAL A 231 10.86 27.80 -14.90
N ILE A 232 11.05 29.08 -14.53
CA ILE A 232 11.33 30.15 -15.50
C ILE A 232 12.78 30.18 -16.00
N ASN A 233 13.69 29.44 -15.37
CA ASN A 233 15.11 29.39 -15.70
C ASN A 233 15.57 27.96 -16.04
N PRO A 234 15.00 27.32 -17.07
CA PRO A 234 15.31 25.93 -17.44
C PRO A 234 16.79 25.67 -17.76
N ARG A 235 17.57 26.71 -18.10
CA ARG A 235 19.01 26.61 -18.34
C ARG A 235 19.84 26.48 -17.06
N GLU A 236 19.30 26.92 -15.92
CA GLU A 236 19.94 26.85 -14.60
C GLU A 236 19.53 25.60 -13.82
N VAL A 237 18.55 24.83 -14.33
CA VAL A 237 18.24 23.49 -13.80
C VAL A 237 19.48 22.64 -13.99
N ILE A 238 20.13 22.30 -12.87
CA ILE A 238 21.31 21.45 -12.85
C ILE A 238 20.89 20.09 -13.41
N ASP A 239 21.46 19.79 -14.58
CA ASP A 239 21.19 18.56 -15.29
C ASP A 239 21.86 17.36 -14.59
N ILE A 240 21.08 16.72 -13.73
CA ILE A 240 21.42 15.50 -13.00
C ILE A 240 21.85 14.34 -13.89
N THR A 241 21.50 14.33 -15.18
CA THR A 241 21.98 13.29 -16.13
C THR A 241 23.50 13.35 -16.34
N HIS A 242 24.13 14.50 -16.04
CA HIS A 242 25.55 14.77 -16.20
C HIS A 242 26.31 14.94 -14.87
N ILE A 243 25.66 14.92 -13.70
CA ILE A 243 26.34 15.07 -12.40
C ILE A 243 26.98 13.73 -11.98
N PRO A 244 28.30 13.64 -11.80
CA PRO A 244 28.92 12.43 -11.28
C PRO A 244 28.73 12.32 -9.76
N TRP A 245 28.54 11.09 -9.29
CA TRP A 245 27.73 10.70 -8.12
C TRP A 245 28.24 11.06 -6.68
N PHE A 246 28.94 12.19 -6.46
CA PHE A 246 29.61 12.52 -5.16
C PHE A 246 28.64 13.04 -4.09
N VAL A 247 27.70 12.19 -3.63
CA VAL A 247 27.21 12.19 -2.23
C VAL A 247 26.98 10.78 -1.68
N PHE A 248 28.03 10.16 -1.11
CA PHE A 248 27.95 9.03 -0.19
C PHE A 248 26.90 9.37 0.90
N GLY A 249 25.76 8.70 0.87
CA GLY A 249 25.18 8.22 2.12
C GLY A 249 26.12 7.21 2.81
N GLN A 250 25.75 6.72 3.98
CA GLN A 250 26.51 5.68 4.68
C GLN A 250 25.98 4.28 4.37
N TYR A 251 24.66 4.12 4.18
CA TYR A 251 23.98 2.84 3.93
C TYR A 251 22.78 3.03 2.99
N ASP A 252 22.66 2.21 1.94
CA ASP A 252 21.48 2.17 1.06
C ASP A 252 20.36 1.30 1.69
N TYR A 253 20.77 0.24 2.39
CA TYR A 253 19.92 -0.83 2.92
C TYR A 253 20.12 -0.99 4.42
N LEU A 254 19.02 -1.18 5.15
CA LEU A 254 19.00 -1.26 6.60
C LEU A 254 18.15 -2.45 7.06
N VAL A 255 18.65 -3.26 7.98
CA VAL A 255 17.80 -4.14 8.79
C VAL A 255 17.71 -3.55 10.19
N ILE A 256 16.49 -3.35 10.70
CA ILE A 256 16.25 -3.02 12.10
C ILE A 256 15.70 -4.25 12.81
N THR A 257 16.36 -4.69 13.87
CA THR A 257 16.01 -5.91 14.63
C THR A 257 16.42 -5.73 16.10
N ASP A 258 16.25 -6.74 16.95
CA ASP A 258 16.93 -6.85 18.24
C ASP A 258 17.01 -8.31 18.68
N ASN A 259 17.95 -8.62 19.57
CA ASN A 259 18.03 -9.91 20.28
C ASN A 259 17.09 -9.96 21.50
N LYS A 260 16.17 -8.99 21.61
CA LYS A 260 15.24 -8.78 22.74
C LYS A 260 13.86 -8.35 22.25
N ARG A 261 12.85 -8.71 23.04
CA ARG A 261 11.49 -8.16 22.95
C ARG A 261 11.44 -6.80 23.63
N TRP A 262 10.49 -5.95 23.27
CA TRP A 262 10.37 -4.58 23.78
C TRP A 262 8.96 -4.25 24.27
N ASN A 263 8.87 -3.47 25.35
CA ASN A 263 7.63 -2.81 25.74
C ASN A 263 7.59 -1.40 25.13
N SER A 264 6.69 -1.22 24.16
CA SER A 264 6.58 0.02 23.38
C SER A 264 6.14 1.24 24.19
N GLU A 265 5.39 1.07 25.28
CA GLU A 265 4.91 2.16 26.13
C GLU A 265 5.92 2.57 27.21
N THR A 266 6.61 1.60 27.82
CA THR A 266 7.59 1.89 28.87
C THR A 266 8.98 2.19 28.31
N LEU A 267 9.22 1.95 27.01
CA LEU A 267 10.51 2.11 26.34
C LEU A 267 11.63 1.21 26.90
N GLU A 268 11.26 0.08 27.52
CA GLU A 268 12.18 -0.84 28.17
C GLU A 268 12.25 -2.19 27.43
N PRO A 269 13.41 -2.85 27.38
CA PRO A 269 13.53 -4.20 26.87
C PRO A 269 12.89 -5.20 27.85
N SER A 270 12.29 -6.24 27.29
CA SER A 270 11.65 -7.36 27.98
C SER A 270 12.58 -8.59 27.95
N THR A 271 12.07 -9.76 27.57
CA THR A 271 12.84 -11.00 27.46
C THR A 271 13.79 -11.02 26.26
N ALA A 272 14.87 -11.79 26.36
CA ALA A 272 15.73 -12.10 25.22
C ALA A 272 15.02 -13.05 24.24
N VAL A 273 15.28 -12.88 22.95
CA VAL A 273 14.75 -13.72 21.85
C VAL A 273 15.76 -14.79 21.43
N GLY A 274 17.04 -14.44 21.46
CA GLY A 274 18.12 -15.19 20.82
C GLY A 274 18.88 -14.30 19.83
N ASP A 275 19.75 -14.87 19.00
CA ASP A 275 20.65 -14.07 18.16
C ASP A 275 20.09 -13.75 16.75
N MET A 276 19.01 -12.96 16.74
CA MET A 276 18.39 -12.41 15.51
C MET A 276 19.41 -11.62 14.68
N VAL A 277 20.30 -10.87 15.33
CA VAL A 277 21.31 -10.03 14.69
C VAL A 277 22.25 -10.85 13.80
N THR A 278 22.71 -12.02 14.26
CA THR A 278 23.56 -12.90 13.46
C THR A 278 22.81 -13.50 12.26
N ALA A 279 21.53 -13.87 12.40
CA ALA A 279 20.71 -14.34 11.29
C ALA A 279 20.61 -13.27 10.18
N PHE A 280 20.19 -12.05 10.53
CA PHE A 280 20.07 -10.95 9.57
C PHE A 280 21.41 -10.41 9.06
N ALA A 281 22.52 -10.64 9.78
CA ALA A 281 23.86 -10.31 9.29
C ALA A 281 24.21 -11.09 8.00
N LYS A 282 23.79 -12.36 7.87
CA LYS A 282 23.98 -13.16 6.63
C LYS A 282 23.39 -12.44 5.41
N LEU A 283 22.15 -11.95 5.52
CA LEU A 283 21.46 -11.20 4.47
C LEU A 283 22.20 -9.89 4.14
N VAL A 284 22.63 -9.16 5.18
CA VAL A 284 23.37 -7.90 5.02
C VAL A 284 24.72 -8.08 4.31
N GLU A 285 25.46 -9.15 4.58
CA GLU A 285 26.68 -9.45 3.81
C GLU A 285 26.35 -9.79 2.36
N TRP A 286 25.30 -10.55 2.08
CA TRP A 286 24.85 -10.79 0.69
C TRP A 286 24.46 -9.50 -0.04
N LYS A 287 23.75 -8.56 0.60
CA LYS A 287 23.46 -7.24 0.01
C LYS A 287 24.76 -6.45 -0.28
N ARG A 288 25.81 -6.60 0.52
CA ARG A 288 27.13 -6.02 0.25
C ARG A 288 27.86 -6.71 -0.90
N GLU A 289 27.71 -8.02 -1.07
CA GLU A 289 28.19 -8.76 -2.25
C GLU A 289 27.51 -8.27 -3.53
N LYS A 290 26.17 -8.06 -3.51
CA LYS A 290 25.41 -7.37 -4.59
C LYS A 290 25.91 -5.94 -4.84
N GLY A 291 26.51 -5.28 -3.84
CA GLY A 291 27.15 -3.96 -3.95
C GLY A 291 26.45 -2.82 -3.23
N LEU A 292 25.35 -3.10 -2.51
CA LEU A 292 24.68 -2.14 -1.63
C LEU A 292 25.50 -1.94 -0.35
N LYS A 293 25.47 -0.75 0.24
CA LYS A 293 25.91 -0.62 1.63
C LYS A 293 24.77 -0.98 2.55
N ALA A 294 24.80 -2.21 3.03
CA ALA A 294 23.85 -2.75 3.98
C ALA A 294 24.39 -2.73 5.42
N ARG A 295 23.50 -2.59 6.41
CA ARG A 295 23.83 -2.72 7.84
C ARG A 295 22.65 -3.26 8.65
N VAL A 296 22.94 -4.08 9.67
CA VAL A 296 22.03 -4.40 10.77
C VAL A 296 22.17 -3.32 11.85
N VAL A 297 21.05 -2.82 12.35
CA VAL A 297 20.95 -1.92 13.51
C VAL A 297 20.03 -2.53 14.55
N THR A 298 20.45 -2.50 15.81
CA THR A 298 19.60 -2.96 16.91
C THR A 298 18.74 -1.83 17.47
N ILE A 299 17.52 -2.14 17.91
CA ILE A 299 16.71 -1.20 18.70
C ILE A 299 17.44 -0.82 19.99
N THR A 300 18.16 -1.75 20.62
CA THR A 300 19.06 -1.52 21.75
C THR A 300 20.06 -0.39 21.46
N ASP A 301 20.71 -0.36 20.29
CA ASP A 301 21.65 0.70 19.92
C ASP A 301 20.96 2.06 19.71
N ILE A 302 19.79 2.07 19.05
CA ILE A 302 18.96 3.27 18.88
C ILE A 302 18.58 3.84 20.26
N MET A 303 18.11 2.97 21.16
CA MET A 303 17.67 3.31 22.52
C MET A 303 18.83 3.73 23.44
N ASN A 304 20.02 3.17 23.25
CA ASN A 304 21.23 3.58 23.96
C ASN A 304 21.88 4.86 23.39
N GLY A 305 21.35 5.38 22.28
CA GLY A 305 21.81 6.63 21.68
C GLY A 305 23.09 6.51 20.84
N VAL A 306 23.44 5.29 20.41
CA VAL A 306 24.67 4.99 19.64
C VAL A 306 24.74 5.80 18.34
N TYR A 307 23.59 6.05 17.72
CA TYR A 307 23.46 6.82 16.47
C TYR A 307 22.94 8.26 16.69
N GLY A 308 22.85 8.71 17.96
CA GLY A 308 22.18 9.95 18.35
C GLY A 308 20.95 9.68 19.22
N ASN A 309 20.40 10.75 19.82
CA ASN A 309 19.25 10.65 20.73
C ASN A 309 17.92 10.81 19.97
N PHE A 310 17.21 9.71 19.79
CA PHE A 310 15.88 9.67 19.16
C PHE A 310 14.72 9.52 20.17
N LYS A 311 15.04 9.45 21.47
CA LYS A 311 14.06 9.28 22.57
C LYS A 311 13.50 10.61 23.07
N THR A 312 14.29 11.68 23.04
CA THR A 312 13.82 12.99 23.51
C THR A 312 12.72 13.52 22.62
N GLY A 313 11.51 13.66 23.19
CA GLY A 313 10.33 14.12 22.48
C GLY A 313 9.51 13.02 21.82
N ALA A 314 9.94 11.75 21.87
CA ALA A 314 9.12 10.62 21.41
C ALA A 314 8.13 10.16 22.50
N VAL A 315 6.94 9.73 22.08
CA VAL A 315 5.86 9.27 22.98
C VAL A 315 5.91 7.75 23.23
N ASP A 316 6.39 6.98 22.25
CA ASP A 316 6.50 5.52 22.28
C ASP A 316 7.64 5.00 21.39
N LEU A 317 7.91 3.69 21.45
CA LEU A 317 9.05 3.07 20.77
C LEU A 317 8.97 3.16 19.24
N GLN A 318 7.76 3.04 18.67
CA GLN A 318 7.55 3.20 17.23
C GLN A 318 7.98 4.60 16.76
N GLU A 319 7.69 5.65 17.54
CA GLU A 319 8.15 7.00 17.21
C GLU A 319 9.68 7.14 17.34
N VAL A 320 10.31 6.50 18.32
CA VAL A 320 11.79 6.47 18.43
C VAL A 320 12.42 5.82 17.19
N ILE A 321 11.90 4.66 16.77
CA ILE A 321 12.35 3.93 15.58
C ILE A 321 12.18 4.78 14.33
N ARG A 322 11.01 5.41 14.15
CA ARG A 322 10.74 6.29 12.99
C ARG A 322 11.60 7.54 13.00
N ASN A 323 11.88 8.15 14.16
CA ASN A 323 12.80 9.29 14.27
C ASN A 323 14.25 8.90 13.93
N PHE A 324 14.66 7.68 14.29
CA PHE A 324 15.92 7.11 13.82
C PHE A 324 15.90 6.88 12.29
N MET A 325 14.81 6.36 11.71
CA MET A 325 14.70 6.21 10.24
C MET A 325 14.75 7.56 9.50
N LYS A 326 14.12 8.62 10.03
CA LYS A 326 14.25 10.01 9.50
C LYS A 326 15.73 10.44 9.43
N HIS A 327 16.52 10.12 10.46
CA HIS A 327 17.97 10.33 10.44
C HIS A 327 18.70 9.41 9.46
N ALA A 328 18.43 8.10 9.47
CA ALA A 328 19.09 7.15 8.58
C ALA A 328 18.83 7.47 7.09
N HIS A 329 17.61 7.90 6.73
CA HIS A 329 17.32 8.41 5.40
C HIS A 329 18.08 9.71 5.12
N SER A 330 17.94 10.74 5.96
CA SER A 330 18.51 12.08 5.70
C SER A 330 20.04 12.14 5.73
N ALA A 331 20.66 11.38 6.63
CA ALA A 331 22.10 11.43 6.93
C ALA A 331 22.87 10.25 6.36
N TRP A 332 22.28 9.06 6.31
CA TRP A 332 22.92 7.87 5.72
C TRP A 332 22.38 7.53 4.33
N GLY A 333 21.31 8.16 3.87
CA GLY A 333 20.74 7.90 2.55
C GLY A 333 20.13 6.51 2.40
N VAL A 334 19.56 5.96 3.48
CA VAL A 334 18.80 4.70 3.45
C VAL A 334 17.58 4.85 2.55
N THR A 335 17.41 3.91 1.63
CA THR A 335 16.25 3.82 0.72
C THR A 335 15.43 2.55 0.94
N TRP A 336 16.03 1.51 1.53
CA TRP A 336 15.39 0.22 1.82
C TRP A 336 15.53 -0.12 3.30
N CYS A 337 14.43 -0.49 3.96
CA CYS A 337 14.46 -0.95 5.34
C CYS A 337 13.65 -2.23 5.54
N LEU A 338 14.33 -3.30 5.96
CA LEU A 338 13.70 -4.52 6.45
C LEU A 338 13.48 -4.42 7.97
N LEU A 339 12.24 -4.61 8.40
CA LEU A 339 11.90 -4.80 9.81
C LEU A 339 12.13 -6.28 10.15
N GLY A 340 13.27 -6.56 10.77
CA GLY A 340 13.74 -7.90 11.11
C GLY A 340 13.16 -8.39 12.42
N GLY A 341 11.90 -8.82 12.40
CA GLY A 341 11.23 -9.44 13.55
C GLY A 341 9.73 -9.15 13.57
N ASP A 342 9.03 -9.95 14.37
CA ASP A 342 7.61 -9.76 14.69
C ASP A 342 7.40 -8.55 15.64
N ILE A 343 6.14 -8.21 15.96
CA ILE A 343 5.74 -6.97 16.62
C ILE A 343 6.22 -6.84 18.08
N GLU A 344 6.52 -7.94 18.77
CA GLU A 344 7.23 -7.92 20.05
C GLU A 344 8.68 -7.41 19.97
N ILE A 345 9.30 -7.47 18.78
CA ILE A 345 10.69 -7.08 18.54
C ILE A 345 10.71 -5.74 17.84
N VAL A 346 10.03 -5.63 16.70
CA VAL A 346 9.92 -4.41 15.89
C VAL A 346 8.44 -3.98 15.82
N PRO A 347 7.96 -3.18 16.78
CA PRO A 347 6.53 -2.93 16.94
C PRO A 347 5.89 -2.23 15.74
N VAL A 348 4.70 -2.69 15.34
CA VAL A 348 3.87 -2.04 14.31
C VAL A 348 3.18 -0.80 14.86
N ARG A 349 2.77 0.12 13.97
CA ARG A 349 1.92 1.26 14.32
C ARG A 349 0.46 0.94 14.02
N LEU A 350 -0.43 1.24 14.97
CA LEU A 350 -1.88 1.23 14.76
C LEU A 350 -2.36 2.60 14.25
N ALA A 351 -2.84 2.67 13.02
CA ALA A 351 -3.54 3.82 12.47
C ALA A 351 -5.04 3.78 12.83
N ALA A 352 -5.66 4.94 13.00
CA ALA A 352 -7.10 5.05 13.27
C ALA A 352 -7.89 4.92 11.96
N GLY A 353 -8.78 3.94 11.89
CA GLY A 353 -9.68 3.72 10.77
C GLY A 353 -10.89 4.65 10.79
N GLU A 354 -11.29 5.15 9.63
CA GLU A 354 -12.54 5.91 9.45
C GLU A 354 -13.77 4.98 9.32
N CYS A 355 -13.56 3.72 8.93
CA CYS A 355 -14.64 2.75 8.79
C CYS A 355 -14.98 2.10 10.14
N ARG A 356 -16.28 2.11 10.49
CA ARG A 356 -16.88 1.51 11.71
C ARG A 356 -16.61 2.24 13.03
N GLY A 357 -17.30 1.80 14.10
CA GLY A 357 -17.23 2.37 15.44
C GLY A 357 -18.18 3.55 15.70
N ASP A 358 -18.97 3.95 14.70
CA ASP A 358 -19.88 5.09 14.75
C ASP A 358 -21.10 4.81 15.65
N VAL A 359 -21.31 5.70 16.63
CA VAL A 359 -22.55 5.75 17.42
C VAL A 359 -23.55 6.62 16.66
N THR A 360 -24.73 6.09 16.34
CA THR A 360 -25.74 6.81 15.56
C THR A 360 -26.32 7.99 16.35
N GLU A 361 -26.80 8.99 15.60
CA GLU A 361 -27.10 10.34 16.09
C GLU A 361 -28.04 10.39 17.30
N GLN A 362 -28.06 11.54 17.98
CA GLN A 362 -28.72 11.70 19.27
C GLN A 362 -30.25 11.68 19.11
N THR A 363 -30.84 10.50 19.30
CA THR A 363 -32.24 10.22 18.96
C THR A 363 -33.21 10.81 19.98
N ALA A 364 -34.52 10.63 19.73
CA ALA A 364 -35.55 10.90 20.73
C ALA A 364 -35.76 9.73 21.71
N ASN A 365 -35.08 8.59 21.53
CA ASN A 365 -35.31 7.37 22.29
C ASN A 365 -34.57 7.42 23.63
N ASN A 366 -35.30 7.26 24.74
CA ASN A 366 -34.74 7.27 26.09
C ASN A 366 -35.35 6.12 26.92
N PRO A 367 -34.62 5.02 27.18
CA PRO A 367 -33.22 4.79 26.79
C PRO A 367 -33.03 4.67 25.26
N PRO A 368 -31.81 4.96 24.74
CA PRO A 368 -31.49 4.77 23.33
C PRO A 368 -31.47 3.27 22.96
N HIS A 369 -31.82 2.96 21.70
CA HIS A 369 -31.69 1.60 21.17
C HIS A 369 -30.23 1.25 20.84
N ASP A 370 -29.98 -0.02 20.52
CA ASP A 370 -28.67 -0.52 20.11
C ASP A 370 -28.00 0.37 19.04
N ASN A 371 -26.76 0.76 19.31
CA ASN A 371 -25.90 1.73 18.62
C ASN A 371 -26.32 3.21 18.65
N GLU A 372 -27.46 3.56 19.23
CA GLU A 372 -27.89 4.96 19.35
C GLU A 372 -27.26 5.69 20.55
N ALA A 373 -27.16 7.02 20.43
CA ALA A 373 -26.95 7.95 21.54
C ALA A 373 -28.24 8.70 21.92
N PHE A 374 -28.33 9.18 23.17
CA PHE A 374 -29.39 10.09 23.63
C PHE A 374 -28.80 11.16 24.58
N TRP A 375 -29.08 12.44 24.31
CA TRP A 375 -28.65 13.56 25.15
C TRP A 375 -29.71 13.97 26.17
N THR A 376 -29.35 13.95 27.45
CA THR A 376 -30.27 14.21 28.57
C THR A 376 -30.44 15.69 28.91
N GLY A 377 -29.78 16.59 28.19
CA GLY A 377 -29.59 17.99 28.61
C GLY A 377 -28.38 18.21 29.53
N THR A 378 -27.73 17.14 30.01
CA THR A 378 -26.56 17.23 30.91
C THR A 378 -25.46 16.21 30.63
N PHE A 379 -25.81 15.02 30.13
CA PHE A 379 -24.86 13.96 29.75
C PHE A 379 -25.41 13.14 28.59
N THR A 380 -24.56 12.35 27.93
CA THR A 380 -24.96 11.49 26.81
C THR A 380 -25.04 10.03 27.27
N LYS A 381 -26.18 9.39 26.98
CA LYS A 381 -26.38 7.94 27.06
C LYS A 381 -25.99 7.31 25.74
N ILE A 382 -25.34 6.14 25.74
CA ILE A 382 -25.02 5.35 24.55
C ILE A 382 -25.32 3.88 24.81
N LYS A 383 -26.04 3.22 23.91
CA LYS A 383 -26.26 1.77 23.97
C LYS A 383 -25.31 1.08 22.98
N ALA A 384 -24.07 0.79 23.40
CA ALA A 384 -23.02 0.29 22.51
C ALA A 384 -23.20 -1.23 22.23
N VAL A 385 -23.72 -1.60 21.07
CA VAL A 385 -24.06 -3.00 20.71
C VAL A 385 -23.84 -3.26 19.22
N SER A 386 -22.71 -3.86 18.86
CA SER A 386 -22.34 -4.13 17.46
C SER A 386 -22.12 -2.84 16.63
N LEU A 387 -21.26 -1.93 17.12
CA LEU A 387 -20.86 -0.68 16.42
C LEU A 387 -20.00 -0.92 15.15
N GLY A 388 -19.77 -2.19 14.79
CA GLY A 388 -18.97 -2.65 13.66
C GLY A 388 -18.69 -4.14 13.78
N GLU A 389 -17.97 -4.71 12.79
CA GLU A 389 -17.51 -6.09 12.79
C GLU A 389 -16.72 -6.37 14.07
N TRP A 390 -17.07 -7.49 14.72
CA TRP A 390 -16.46 -7.98 15.97
C TRP A 390 -16.36 -6.96 17.11
N PHE A 391 -17.15 -5.88 17.09
CA PHE A 391 -17.21 -4.92 18.18
C PHE A 391 -17.66 -5.60 19.49
N SER A 392 -16.91 -5.35 20.56
CA SER A 392 -17.20 -5.87 21.89
C SER A 392 -16.93 -4.80 22.95
N VAL A 393 -17.83 -4.65 23.91
CA VAL A 393 -17.60 -3.78 25.09
C VAL A 393 -16.47 -4.30 25.99
N ASN A 394 -16.06 -5.57 25.80
CA ASN A 394 -14.92 -6.18 26.50
C ASN A 394 -13.59 -6.04 25.74
N ASP A 395 -13.56 -5.34 24.60
CA ASP A 395 -12.32 -5.05 23.87
C ASP A 395 -11.32 -4.29 24.79
N SER A 396 -10.07 -4.75 24.79
CA SER A 396 -8.97 -4.17 25.57
C SER A 396 -8.59 -2.79 25.05
N TYR A 397 -8.72 -2.56 23.75
CA TYR A 397 -8.59 -1.26 23.11
C TYR A 397 -9.98 -0.64 22.98
N LEU A 398 -10.34 0.27 23.88
CA LEU A 398 -11.55 1.08 23.74
C LEU A 398 -11.23 2.55 24.03
N LYS A 399 -11.27 3.38 22.99
CA LYS A 399 -11.15 4.83 23.05
C LYS A 399 -12.41 5.46 22.45
N LEU A 400 -12.85 6.60 22.98
CA LEU A 400 -14.04 7.31 22.48
C LEU A 400 -13.60 8.68 21.98
N THR A 401 -14.09 9.12 20.82
CA THR A 401 -13.78 10.43 20.26
C THR A 401 -15.04 11.19 19.88
N ASN A 402 -14.98 12.51 19.99
CA ASN A 402 -15.89 13.40 19.29
C ASN A 402 -15.52 13.38 17.80
N LYS A 403 -16.43 12.86 16.97
CA LYS A 403 -16.20 12.59 15.55
C LYS A 403 -15.96 13.88 14.73
N THR A 404 -16.56 14.99 15.14
CA THR A 404 -16.46 16.29 14.47
C THR A 404 -15.14 17.03 14.73
N THR A 405 -14.50 16.78 15.88
CA THR A 405 -13.31 17.54 16.34
C THR A 405 -12.07 16.68 16.54
N GLY A 406 -12.16 15.37 16.32
CA GLY A 406 -11.12 14.39 16.64
C GLY A 406 -10.91 14.15 18.14
N ARG A 407 -11.41 15.04 19.00
CA ARG A 407 -11.06 15.10 20.42
C ARG A 407 -11.38 13.80 21.17
N LEU A 408 -10.35 13.21 21.76
CA LEU A 408 -10.47 12.07 22.68
C LEU A 408 -11.27 12.44 23.93
N ILE A 409 -12.22 11.56 24.27
CA ILE A 409 -12.99 11.56 25.51
C ILE A 409 -12.43 10.39 26.36
N PRO A 410 -11.79 10.66 27.51
CA PRO A 410 -11.09 9.63 28.27
C PRO A 410 -12.06 8.65 28.93
N LYS A 411 -11.68 7.36 28.99
CA LYS A 411 -12.36 6.37 29.84
C LYS A 411 -12.10 6.73 31.29
N LYS A 412 -13.14 6.81 32.13
CA LYS A 412 -13.00 7.17 33.56
C LYS A 412 -13.35 6.02 34.50
N ALA A 413 -12.51 5.86 35.51
CA ALA A 413 -12.79 5.10 36.73
C ALA A 413 -12.80 6.06 37.94
N PRO A 414 -13.46 5.70 39.05
CA PRO A 414 -13.39 6.44 40.31
C PRO A 414 -11.95 6.52 40.83
N LEU A 415 -11.54 7.67 41.35
CA LEU A 415 -10.19 7.85 41.91
C LEU A 415 -10.05 7.17 43.28
N ASN A 416 -9.38 6.00 43.30
CA ASN A 416 -8.92 5.34 44.52
C ASN A 416 -7.50 5.82 44.87
N HIS A 417 -7.38 6.86 45.69
CA HIS A 417 -6.09 7.35 46.17
C HIS A 417 -5.52 6.50 47.31
N LEU A 418 -4.43 5.75 47.09
CA LEU A 418 -3.62 5.20 48.19
C LEU A 418 -2.17 4.86 47.79
N THR A 419 -1.28 5.85 47.84
CA THR A 419 0.15 5.61 48.10
C THR A 419 0.78 6.81 48.82
N ILE A 420 1.14 6.62 50.10
CA ILE A 420 2.03 7.55 50.82
C ILE A 420 3.29 6.77 51.15
N HIS A 421 4.43 7.16 50.58
CA HIS A 421 5.73 6.71 51.09
C HIS A 421 6.02 7.46 52.39
N PRO A 422 6.36 6.77 53.50
CA PRO A 422 6.64 7.43 54.76
C PRO A 422 8.00 8.13 54.69
N LEU A 423 7.99 9.47 54.63
CA LEU A 423 9.15 10.28 54.98
C LEU A 423 9.05 10.69 56.45
N GLU A 424 10.17 10.55 57.17
CA GLU A 424 10.23 10.63 58.62
C GLU A 424 9.95 12.04 59.16
N ASN A 425 9.04 12.12 60.14
CA ASN A 425 9.06 13.06 61.28
C ASN A 425 9.69 14.45 61.08
N VAL A 426 9.09 15.31 60.23
CA VAL A 426 9.28 16.76 60.33
C VAL A 426 8.15 17.37 61.17
N ARG A 427 8.44 17.69 62.45
CA ARG A 427 7.55 18.51 63.29
C ARG A 427 7.86 19.99 63.07
N ILE A 428 6.88 20.74 62.56
CA ILE A 428 6.87 22.21 62.64
C ILE A 428 5.61 22.65 63.40
N ASN A 429 5.75 23.75 64.16
CA ASN A 429 4.83 24.21 65.19
C ASN A 429 3.37 24.38 64.74
N GLY A 430 2.46 23.66 65.39
CA GLY A 430 1.10 24.11 65.76
C GLY A 430 0.11 24.47 64.64
N LEU A 431 -1.06 23.81 64.66
CA LEU A 431 -2.24 24.07 63.82
C LEU A 431 -2.11 23.73 62.32
N ILE A 432 -2.27 22.43 62.00
CA ILE A 432 -3.08 22.01 60.84
C ILE A 432 -3.96 20.82 61.28
N HIS A 433 -5.28 21.00 61.30
CA HIS A 433 -6.19 19.87 61.06
C HIS A 433 -6.01 19.51 59.59
N LEU A 434 -5.51 18.32 59.28
CA LEU A 434 -5.58 17.79 57.92
C LEU A 434 -7.00 17.22 57.74
N PRO A 435 -7.88 17.83 56.94
CA PRO A 435 -9.01 17.09 56.40
C PRO A 435 -8.43 16.13 55.36
N ILE A 436 -8.15 14.90 55.79
CA ILE A 436 -8.03 13.80 54.85
C ILE A 436 -9.47 13.45 54.49
N ASP A 437 -10.04 14.17 53.53
CA ASP A 437 -11.34 13.81 52.96
C ASP A 437 -11.12 12.76 51.86
N PHE A 438 -11.81 11.63 52.04
CA PHE A 438 -11.59 10.40 51.29
C PHE A 438 -12.57 10.28 50.11
N PHE A 439 -12.06 9.81 48.97
CA PHE A 439 -12.77 9.48 47.72
C PHE A 439 -13.35 10.65 46.92
N GLU A 440 -13.28 10.53 45.59
CA GLU A 440 -13.97 11.40 44.64
C GLU A 440 -15.48 11.23 44.80
N THR A 441 -16.21 12.31 45.10
CA THR A 441 -17.67 12.24 45.24
C THR A 441 -18.34 11.93 43.90
N THR A 442 -19.51 11.29 43.91
CA THR A 442 -20.28 10.99 42.68
C THR A 442 -20.50 12.23 41.80
N ALA A 443 -20.71 13.40 42.42
CA ALA A 443 -20.86 14.67 41.70
C ALA A 443 -19.55 15.12 41.03
N GLN A 444 -18.40 15.03 41.71
CA GLN A 444 -17.09 15.32 41.12
C GLN A 444 -16.77 14.34 39.98
N PHE A 445 -17.03 13.04 40.18
CA PHE A 445 -16.87 12.01 39.16
C PHE A 445 -17.74 12.29 37.93
N GLN A 446 -18.99 12.72 38.10
CA GLN A 446 -19.90 13.07 37.01
C GLN A 446 -19.57 14.42 36.34
N HIS A 447 -18.99 15.39 37.04
CA HIS A 447 -18.53 16.64 36.41
C HIS A 447 -17.23 16.48 35.60
N ARG A 448 -16.45 15.44 35.85
CA ARG A 448 -15.22 15.14 35.11
C ARG A 448 -15.53 14.58 33.72
N LEU A 449 -15.00 15.25 32.69
CA LEU A 449 -15.06 14.80 31.30
C LEU A 449 -14.57 13.36 31.19
N GLY A 450 -15.40 12.50 30.59
CA GLY A 450 -15.04 11.11 30.33
C GLY A 450 -16.26 10.18 30.26
N TRP A 451 -16.01 8.96 29.78
CA TRP A 451 -17.02 7.92 29.61
C TRP A 451 -16.79 6.71 30.51
N TYR A 452 -17.86 6.00 30.86
CA TYR A 452 -17.82 4.81 31.71
C TYR A 452 -19.03 3.89 31.47
N PHE A 453 -18.91 2.64 31.90
CA PHE A 453 -20.00 1.67 31.84
C PHE A 453 -20.97 1.83 33.02
N CYS A 454 -22.25 1.54 32.78
CA CYS A 454 -23.31 1.57 33.78
C CYS A 454 -23.97 0.20 33.95
N THR A 455 -24.56 -0.06 35.12
CA THR A 455 -25.18 -1.36 35.40
C THR A 455 -26.40 -1.68 34.53
N ASP A 456 -27.10 -0.66 34.06
CA ASP A 456 -28.43 -0.76 33.45
C ASP A 456 -28.80 0.50 32.64
N GLU A 457 -30.00 0.48 32.04
CA GLU A 457 -30.59 1.53 31.21
C GLU A 457 -30.91 2.86 31.92
N THR A 458 -30.67 2.97 33.23
CA THR A 458 -30.76 4.28 33.92
C THR A 458 -29.58 5.18 33.58
N TYR A 459 -28.40 4.59 33.28
CA TYR A 459 -27.12 5.31 33.09
C TYR A 459 -26.70 6.15 34.31
N THR A 460 -26.98 5.66 35.52
CA THR A 460 -26.67 6.37 36.77
C THR A 460 -25.53 5.73 37.57
N THR A 461 -25.62 4.42 37.81
CA THR A 461 -24.66 3.64 38.61
C THR A 461 -23.45 3.24 37.77
N TYR A 462 -22.23 3.51 38.26
CA TYR A 462 -20.98 3.04 37.63
C TYR A 462 -20.85 1.52 37.71
N SER A 463 -20.38 0.89 36.64
CA SER A 463 -19.98 -0.51 36.58
C SER A 463 -18.48 -0.64 36.29
N SER A 464 -17.77 -1.42 37.11
CA SER A 464 -16.39 -1.84 36.84
C SER A 464 -16.31 -2.94 35.78
N THR A 465 -17.38 -3.72 35.63
CA THR A 465 -17.52 -4.73 34.58
C THR A 465 -18.08 -4.07 33.32
N PRO A 466 -17.54 -4.35 32.12
CA PRO A 466 -18.11 -3.81 30.89
C PRO A 466 -19.57 -4.19 30.68
N THR A 467 -20.35 -3.24 30.15
CA THR A 467 -21.76 -3.43 29.81
C THR A 467 -22.08 -2.65 28.53
N ASN A 468 -23.23 -2.94 27.93
CA ASN A 468 -23.69 -2.22 26.74
C ASN A 468 -24.24 -0.81 27.06
N PHE A 469 -24.29 -0.41 28.34
CA PHE A 469 -24.80 0.88 28.77
C PHE A 469 -23.64 1.81 29.08
N VAL A 470 -23.30 2.71 28.15
CA VAL A 470 -22.22 3.69 28.34
C VAL A 470 -22.79 5.07 28.65
N ARG A 471 -22.26 5.71 29.69
CA ARG A 471 -22.51 7.13 29.97
C ARG A 471 -21.27 7.95 29.63
N VAL A 472 -21.51 9.10 29.00
CA VAL A 472 -20.48 10.10 28.68
C VAL A 472 -20.85 11.41 29.38
N ASP A 473 -19.99 11.89 30.28
CA ASP A 473 -20.12 13.21 30.90
C ASP A 473 -19.07 14.17 30.35
N GLY A 474 -19.39 15.47 30.35
CA GLY A 474 -18.52 16.53 29.84
C GLY A 474 -19.30 17.79 29.48
N ASP A 475 -18.60 18.78 28.92
CA ASP A 475 -19.23 19.97 28.34
C ASP A 475 -20.07 19.58 27.10
N ALA A 476 -21.25 20.19 26.96
CA ALA A 476 -22.16 19.90 25.84
C ALA A 476 -21.48 20.10 24.47
N SER A 477 -20.58 21.08 24.31
CA SER A 477 -19.82 21.28 23.06
C SER A 477 -18.91 20.11 22.67
N ILE A 478 -18.61 19.21 23.62
CA ILE A 478 -17.77 18.01 23.41
C ILE A 478 -18.63 16.76 23.27
N ILE A 479 -19.71 16.62 24.06
CA ILE A 479 -20.46 15.35 24.19
C ILE A 479 -21.87 15.37 23.58
N HIS A 480 -22.42 16.54 23.23
CA HIS A 480 -23.60 16.70 22.38
C HIS A 480 -23.14 16.77 20.91
N ALA A 481 -22.55 15.67 20.43
CA ALA A 481 -22.01 15.54 19.09
C ALA A 481 -22.10 14.07 18.61
N PRO A 482 -21.87 13.79 17.32
CA PRO A 482 -21.59 12.43 16.85
C PRO A 482 -20.30 11.89 17.48
N LEU A 483 -20.30 10.63 17.87
CA LEU A 483 -19.20 9.99 18.59
C LEU A 483 -18.74 8.71 17.88
N ARG A 484 -17.43 8.44 17.90
CA ARG A 484 -16.84 7.18 17.40
C ARG A 484 -16.05 6.47 18.48
N PHE A 485 -16.34 5.19 18.68
CA PHE A 485 -15.45 4.26 19.37
C PHE A 485 -14.33 3.81 18.43
N HIS A 486 -13.09 3.91 18.90
CA HIS A 486 -11.93 3.27 18.31
C HIS A 486 -11.64 2.01 19.13
N TYR A 487 -11.59 0.88 18.44
CA TYR A 487 -11.49 -0.47 18.97
C TYR A 487 -10.59 -1.32 18.06
N THR A 488 -10.19 -2.52 18.51
CA THR A 488 -9.09 -3.28 17.89
C THR A 488 -9.27 -3.50 16.38
N TRP A 489 -10.52 -3.70 15.92
CA TRP A 489 -10.86 -3.96 14.53
C TRP A 489 -11.09 -2.73 13.65
N ASN A 490 -11.21 -1.52 14.23
CA ASN A 490 -11.14 -0.26 13.48
C ASN A 490 -9.86 0.56 13.75
N THR A 491 -8.85 -0.07 14.32
CA THR A 491 -7.46 0.36 14.21
C THR A 491 -6.67 -0.59 13.32
N ILE A 492 -5.79 -0.05 12.48
CA ILE A 492 -5.14 -0.74 11.36
C ILE A 492 -3.63 -0.86 11.63
N PRO A 493 -3.08 -2.07 11.81
CA PRO A 493 -1.64 -2.29 11.83
C PRO A 493 -1.04 -1.94 10.47
N THR A 494 -0.05 -1.04 10.47
CA THR A 494 0.60 -0.61 9.25
C THR A 494 2.09 -0.34 9.45
N ASP A 495 2.91 -0.91 8.57
CA ASP A 495 4.32 -0.54 8.44
C ASP A 495 4.51 0.66 7.50
N PHE A 496 3.45 1.16 6.85
CA PHE A 496 3.50 2.42 6.09
C PHE A 496 3.90 3.62 6.97
N TYR A 497 3.65 3.57 8.29
CA TYR A 497 4.15 4.54 9.26
C TYR A 497 5.69 4.69 9.22
N TYR A 498 6.41 3.62 8.93
CA TYR A 498 7.87 3.60 8.80
C TYR A 498 8.36 3.99 7.41
N ALA A 499 7.51 3.92 6.39
CA ALA A 499 7.80 4.38 5.03
C ALA A 499 7.52 5.89 4.86
N SER A 500 6.45 6.40 5.49
CA SER A 500 6.06 7.81 5.54
C SER A 500 6.86 8.51 6.66
N LEU A 501 8.03 9.04 6.35
CA LEU A 501 8.97 9.59 7.33
C LEU A 501 8.73 11.08 7.62
N PHE A 502 8.47 11.90 6.61
CA PHE A 502 8.31 13.35 6.77
C PHE A 502 6.85 13.80 6.57
N GLY A 503 6.32 14.52 7.56
CA GLY A 503 4.99 15.13 7.50
C GLY A 503 5.01 16.62 7.84
N PRO A 504 3.84 17.30 7.83
CA PRO A 504 3.72 18.73 8.10
C PRO A 504 4.19 19.16 9.50
N ASN A 505 4.28 18.22 10.45
CA ASN A 505 4.67 18.46 11.83
C ASN A 505 6.17 18.20 12.08
N TYR A 506 6.91 17.75 11.07
CA TYR A 506 8.30 17.36 11.24
C TYR A 506 9.18 18.50 11.79
N GLY A 507 9.86 18.23 12.91
CA GLY A 507 10.72 19.20 13.58
C GLY A 507 10.01 20.25 14.43
N ILE A 508 8.67 20.23 14.52
CA ILE A 508 7.89 21.13 15.38
C ILE A 508 7.83 20.55 16.80
N ALA A 509 8.39 21.26 17.78
CA ALA A 509 8.44 20.80 19.16
C ALA A 509 7.03 20.58 19.76
N GLY A 510 6.78 19.39 20.31
CA GLY A 510 5.48 19.02 20.90
C GLY A 510 4.38 18.72 19.87
N LYS A 511 4.75 18.50 18.60
CA LYS A 511 3.88 17.96 17.55
C LYS A 511 4.47 16.68 16.99
N HIS A 512 3.61 15.72 16.70
CA HIS A 512 4.01 14.42 16.21
C HIS A 512 3.42 14.23 14.80
N ASP A 513 4.23 13.76 13.85
CA ASP A 513 3.73 13.38 12.52
C ASP A 513 2.83 12.15 12.67
N TRP A 514 1.61 12.20 12.13
CA TRP A 514 0.51 11.27 12.38
C TRP A 514 -0.15 11.34 13.79
N ASP A 515 0.25 12.22 14.71
CA ASP A 515 -0.52 12.52 15.95
C ASP A 515 -0.38 14.01 16.27
N ALA A 516 -0.96 14.83 15.39
CA ALA A 516 -0.91 16.28 15.42
C ALA A 516 -1.69 16.86 16.60
N ASN A 517 -2.74 16.17 17.04
CA ASN A 517 -3.56 16.57 18.18
C ASN A 517 -3.09 15.97 19.54
N ASN A 518 -2.12 15.05 19.52
CA ASN A 518 -1.46 14.41 20.67
C ASN A 518 -2.44 13.64 21.56
N ASN A 519 -3.27 12.79 20.94
CA ASN A 519 -4.24 11.93 21.62
C ASN A 519 -3.93 10.42 21.55
N ARG A 520 -2.84 10.04 20.87
CA ARG A 520 -2.42 8.65 20.61
C ARG A 520 -3.42 7.82 19.78
N LEU A 521 -4.13 8.45 18.85
CA LEU A 521 -4.85 7.81 17.74
C LEU A 521 -4.17 8.28 16.45
N TYR A 522 -3.37 7.43 15.83
CA TYR A 522 -2.46 7.88 14.79
C TYR A 522 -3.16 7.95 13.42
N GLY A 523 -2.98 9.03 12.67
CA GLY A 523 -3.62 9.23 11.35
C GLY A 523 -5.15 9.43 11.44
N GLN A 524 -5.65 9.95 12.56
CA GLN A 524 -7.07 10.19 12.77
C GLN A 524 -7.63 11.20 11.76
N HIS A 525 -8.71 10.83 11.11
CA HIS A 525 -9.39 11.67 10.12
C HIS A 525 -10.89 11.37 10.08
N GLU A 526 -11.66 12.30 9.52
CA GLU A 526 -13.09 12.17 9.27
C GLU A 526 -13.45 12.92 7.98
N TYR A 527 -13.63 12.19 6.88
CA TYR A 527 -13.89 12.69 5.54
C TYR A 527 -12.88 13.75 5.08
N ALA A 528 -13.27 15.03 5.11
CA ALA A 528 -12.41 16.17 4.76
C ALA A 528 -11.77 16.86 5.99
N SER A 529 -12.13 16.43 7.20
CA SER A 529 -11.51 16.86 8.45
C SER A 529 -10.32 15.96 8.76
N ASP A 530 -9.13 16.39 8.34
CA ASP A 530 -7.88 15.71 8.65
C ASP A 530 -7.36 16.19 10.01
N PHE A 531 -7.49 15.36 11.05
CA PHE A 531 -7.07 15.75 12.42
C PHE A 531 -5.58 15.51 12.62
N ASP A 532 -5.04 14.43 12.04
CA ASP A 532 -3.64 14.03 12.12
C ASP A 532 -3.06 13.68 10.73
N PRO A 533 -2.60 14.71 9.97
CA PRO A 533 -2.28 14.56 8.56
C PRO A 533 -1.22 13.50 8.26
N VAL A 534 -1.59 12.60 7.35
CA VAL A 534 -0.75 11.54 6.79
C VAL A 534 -0.18 11.99 5.44
N ASN A 535 1.15 11.90 5.30
CA ASN A 535 1.79 12.05 3.99
C ASN A 535 1.67 10.71 3.23
N TRP A 536 0.82 10.68 2.21
CA TRP A 536 0.53 9.50 1.37
C TRP A 536 1.62 9.21 0.31
N HIS A 537 2.87 9.49 0.66
CA HIS A 537 4.07 9.13 -0.09
C HIS A 537 5.04 8.37 0.83
N ALA A 538 5.77 7.40 0.27
CA ALA A 538 6.86 6.71 0.95
C ALA A 538 8.19 7.40 0.66
N ASP A 539 8.91 7.76 1.72
CA ASP A 539 10.28 8.30 1.66
C ASP A 539 11.33 7.17 1.56
N ILE A 540 11.02 6.00 2.13
CA ILE A 540 11.80 4.75 2.03
C ILE A 540 10.87 3.55 1.78
N MET A 541 11.42 2.49 1.18
CA MET A 541 10.68 1.25 0.95
C MET A 541 10.84 0.32 2.16
N VAL A 542 9.72 -0.11 2.73
CA VAL A 542 9.67 -0.95 3.94
C VAL A 542 9.03 -2.30 3.63
N GLY A 543 9.56 -3.34 4.24
CA GLY A 543 8.97 -4.68 4.32
C GLY A 543 9.38 -5.35 5.64
N ARG A 544 8.72 -6.43 6.02
CA ARG A 544 8.91 -7.11 7.31
C ARG A 544 9.33 -8.58 7.14
N ALA A 545 10.26 -9.03 7.98
CA ALA A 545 10.51 -10.44 8.24
C ALA A 545 9.78 -10.82 9.54
N PRO A 546 8.65 -11.55 9.49
CA PRO A 546 7.80 -11.84 10.64
C PRO A 546 8.40 -12.96 11.51
N ALA A 547 9.56 -12.70 12.10
CA ALA A 547 10.32 -13.71 12.86
C ALA A 547 10.28 -13.42 14.36
N SER A 548 9.75 -14.38 15.12
CA SER A 548 9.63 -14.36 16.58
C SER A 548 10.74 -15.13 17.28
N THR A 549 11.50 -15.93 16.52
CA THR A 549 12.70 -16.66 16.93
C THR A 549 13.85 -16.52 15.91
N PRO A 550 15.12 -16.78 16.31
CA PRO A 550 16.24 -16.76 15.37
C PRO A 550 16.13 -17.82 14.27
N ALA A 551 15.46 -18.94 14.52
CA ALA A 551 15.27 -19.99 13.53
C ALA A 551 14.33 -19.54 12.39
N GLU A 552 13.24 -18.84 12.70
CA GLU A 552 12.39 -18.22 11.68
C GLU A 552 13.14 -17.12 10.91
N ALA A 553 13.98 -16.33 11.60
CA ALA A 553 14.81 -15.32 10.94
C ALA A 553 15.83 -15.96 9.98
N GLU A 554 16.44 -17.09 10.34
CA GLU A 554 17.29 -17.87 9.43
C GLU A 554 16.49 -18.40 8.24
N VAL A 555 15.32 -19.03 8.45
CA VAL A 555 14.46 -19.50 7.35
C VAL A 555 14.09 -18.38 6.38
N PHE A 556 13.69 -17.21 6.88
CA PHE A 556 13.39 -16.04 6.06
C PHE A 556 14.61 -15.60 5.24
N VAL A 557 15.76 -15.44 5.90
CA VAL A 557 17.00 -14.96 5.28
C VAL A 557 17.48 -15.95 4.21
N ASP A 558 17.46 -17.24 4.52
CA ASP A 558 17.94 -18.30 3.64
C ASP A 558 17.03 -18.41 2.40
N LYS A 559 15.70 -18.23 2.53
CA LYS A 559 14.78 -18.12 1.39
C LYS A 559 15.08 -16.94 0.48
N VAL A 560 15.21 -15.74 1.04
CA VAL A 560 15.52 -14.51 0.26
C VAL A 560 16.87 -14.67 -0.45
N MET A 561 17.89 -15.15 0.27
CA MET A 561 19.20 -15.41 -0.31
C MET A 561 19.15 -16.50 -1.38
N ALA A 562 18.41 -17.60 -1.18
CA ALA A 562 18.29 -18.67 -2.15
C ALA A 562 17.56 -18.23 -3.44
N TYR A 563 16.52 -17.42 -3.30
CA TYR A 563 15.79 -16.84 -4.44
C TYR A 563 16.65 -15.84 -5.23
N GLU A 564 17.35 -14.92 -4.54
CA GLU A 564 18.22 -13.93 -5.21
C GLU A 564 19.48 -14.58 -5.83
N LYS A 565 20.19 -15.45 -5.10
CA LYS A 565 21.34 -16.22 -5.62
C LYS A 565 20.92 -17.28 -6.64
N PHE A 566 19.63 -17.62 -6.69
CA PHE A 566 19.06 -18.74 -7.43
C PHE A 566 19.71 -20.10 -7.07
N ARG A 567 20.18 -20.22 -5.82
CA ARG A 567 20.97 -21.33 -5.30
C ARG A 567 20.82 -21.43 -3.77
N MET A 568 20.49 -22.62 -3.29
CA MET A 568 20.42 -23.00 -1.87
C MET A 568 21.81 -22.96 -1.20
N GLU A 569 21.86 -22.95 0.14
CA GLU A 569 23.12 -22.89 0.91
C GLU A 569 24.04 -24.10 0.66
N ASP A 570 23.47 -25.30 0.50
CA ASP A 570 24.17 -26.54 0.13
C ASP A 570 24.80 -26.50 -1.29
N GLY A 571 24.50 -25.44 -2.04
CA GLY A 571 24.95 -25.23 -3.41
C GLY A 571 24.01 -25.78 -4.49
N THR A 572 22.85 -26.34 -4.13
CA THR A 572 21.83 -26.81 -5.08
C THR A 572 21.16 -25.63 -5.78
N SER A 573 21.12 -25.62 -7.12
CA SER A 573 20.43 -24.58 -7.89
C SER A 573 18.91 -24.68 -7.75
N LEU A 574 18.21 -23.54 -7.77
CA LEU A 574 16.75 -23.50 -7.82
C LEU A 574 16.23 -24.01 -9.18
N ASP A 575 14.98 -24.51 -9.22
CA ASP A 575 14.36 -24.90 -10.49
C ASP A 575 13.89 -23.66 -11.26
N ARG A 576 14.59 -23.32 -12.35
CA ARG A 576 14.19 -22.27 -13.29
C ARG A 576 12.81 -22.45 -13.93
N ASN A 577 12.18 -23.62 -13.83
CA ASN A 577 10.92 -23.92 -14.48
C ASN A 577 9.67 -23.58 -13.65
N TYR A 578 9.77 -23.06 -12.43
CA TYR A 578 8.61 -22.44 -11.78
C TYR A 578 8.43 -20.96 -12.16
N LEU A 579 9.50 -20.27 -12.59
CA LEU A 579 9.57 -18.81 -12.89
C LEU A 579 8.73 -18.30 -14.09
N ASP A 580 7.97 -19.15 -14.77
CA ASP A 580 7.01 -18.74 -15.82
C ASP A 580 5.58 -19.22 -15.51
N LYS A 581 5.35 -19.71 -14.27
CA LYS A 581 4.07 -20.20 -13.78
C LYS A 581 3.45 -19.25 -12.76
N MET A 582 2.13 -19.07 -12.84
CA MET A 582 1.32 -18.41 -11.82
C MET A 582 0.16 -19.32 -11.42
N LEU A 583 -0.17 -19.35 -10.13
CA LEU A 583 -1.35 -20.00 -9.59
C LEU A 583 -2.36 -18.91 -9.20
N LEU A 584 -3.55 -18.98 -9.82
CA LEU A 584 -4.71 -18.15 -9.51
C LEU A 584 -5.71 -19.03 -8.77
N VAL A 585 -6.08 -18.66 -7.54
CA VAL A 585 -7.09 -19.36 -6.74
C VAL A 585 -8.20 -18.39 -6.40
N SER A 586 -9.43 -18.74 -6.78
CA SER A 586 -10.62 -17.94 -6.51
C SER A 586 -11.66 -18.79 -5.79
N THR A 587 -12.17 -18.26 -4.67
CA THR A 587 -13.34 -18.81 -3.95
C THR A 587 -14.42 -17.74 -3.87
N ASN A 588 -15.68 -18.15 -3.88
CA ASN A 588 -16.77 -17.22 -4.17
C ASN A 588 -16.89 -16.12 -3.10
N TRP A 589 -16.97 -14.86 -3.53
CA TRP A 589 -17.29 -13.73 -2.65
C TRP A 589 -18.77 -13.70 -2.27
N GLY A 590 -19.65 -14.27 -3.08
CA GLY A 590 -21.07 -14.39 -2.75
C GLY A 590 -21.80 -15.41 -3.62
N GLY A 591 -23.12 -15.29 -3.66
CA GLY A 591 -23.96 -15.99 -4.65
C GLY A 591 -24.16 -17.50 -4.47
N ARG A 592 -23.38 -18.19 -3.62
CA ARG A 592 -23.43 -19.64 -3.44
C ARG A 592 -23.98 -20.04 -2.07
N ILE A 593 -25.05 -20.83 -2.03
CA ILE A 593 -25.71 -21.26 -0.79
C ILE A 593 -25.86 -22.79 -0.76
N GLY A 594 -25.17 -23.43 0.20
CA GLY A 594 -25.29 -24.86 0.46
C GLY A 594 -26.49 -25.24 1.34
N TYR A 595 -27.05 -26.42 1.08
CA TYR A 595 -28.19 -27.01 1.79
C TYR A 595 -27.91 -28.46 2.14
N TRP A 596 -27.88 -28.78 3.43
CA TRP A 596 -27.48 -30.11 3.94
C TRP A 596 -28.67 -31.04 4.20
N ALA A 597 -28.41 -32.34 4.22
CA ALA A 597 -29.44 -33.35 4.40
C ALA A 597 -30.06 -33.33 5.81
N SER A 598 -31.39 -33.51 5.86
CA SER A 598 -32.20 -33.60 7.06
C SER A 598 -32.92 -34.93 7.16
N SER A 599 -33.09 -35.43 8.38
CA SER A 599 -33.95 -36.59 8.67
C SER A 599 -35.42 -36.22 8.86
N THR A 600 -35.75 -34.92 8.91
CA THR A 600 -37.12 -34.43 9.18
C THR A 600 -37.85 -34.00 7.91
N ASN A 601 -39.15 -34.28 7.84
CA ASN A 601 -40.04 -33.89 6.76
C ASN A 601 -41.28 -33.18 7.34
N PRO A 602 -41.54 -31.90 7.00
CA PRO A 602 -40.71 -31.04 6.16
C PRO A 602 -39.35 -30.73 6.79
N PRO A 603 -38.30 -30.47 5.98
CA PRO A 603 -36.99 -30.10 6.51
C PRO A 603 -37.00 -28.65 7.07
N PRO A 604 -36.09 -28.33 8.00
CA PRO A 604 -35.88 -26.95 8.47
C PRO A 604 -35.29 -26.06 7.36
N ALA A 605 -35.40 -24.74 7.54
CA ALA A 605 -34.69 -23.78 6.70
C ALA A 605 -33.17 -24.06 6.68
N GLY A 606 -32.57 -24.03 5.49
CA GLY A 606 -31.15 -24.38 5.28
C GLY A 606 -30.88 -25.87 5.07
N GLN A 607 -31.93 -26.69 4.91
CA GLN A 607 -31.79 -28.14 4.75
C GLN A 607 -32.73 -28.71 3.69
N PHE A 608 -32.43 -29.94 3.25
CA PHE A 608 -33.29 -30.73 2.36
C PHE A 608 -33.64 -32.10 2.94
N TYR A 609 -34.73 -32.69 2.46
CA TYR A 609 -35.19 -34.03 2.79
C TYR A 609 -35.34 -34.86 1.51
N THR A 610 -34.69 -36.03 1.46
CA THR A 610 -34.83 -36.98 0.35
C THR A 610 -36.06 -37.86 0.53
N ASP A 611 -37.02 -37.73 -0.39
CA ASP A 611 -38.23 -38.55 -0.48
C ASP A 611 -38.05 -39.60 -1.60
N ALA A 612 -37.20 -40.59 -1.32
CA ALA A 612 -36.81 -41.62 -2.28
C ALA A 612 -37.99 -42.45 -2.82
N ALA A 613 -39.09 -42.56 -2.05
CA ALA A 613 -40.31 -43.27 -2.47
C ALA A 613 -41.04 -42.55 -3.63
N HIS A 614 -40.82 -41.25 -3.80
CA HIS A 614 -41.41 -40.42 -4.85
C HIS A 614 -40.36 -39.85 -5.81
N SER A 615 -39.13 -40.38 -5.79
CA SER A 615 -38.00 -39.95 -6.63
C SER A 615 -37.74 -38.44 -6.61
N ARG A 616 -37.79 -37.83 -5.41
CA ARG A 616 -37.62 -36.38 -5.23
C ARG A 616 -36.86 -36.00 -3.97
N ALA A 617 -36.40 -34.75 -3.92
CA ALA A 617 -36.03 -34.06 -2.69
C ALA A 617 -36.89 -32.81 -2.48
N ILE A 618 -37.06 -32.41 -1.22
CA ILE A 618 -37.72 -31.18 -0.78
C ILE A 618 -36.66 -30.34 -0.07
N LEU A 619 -36.49 -29.08 -0.45
CA LEU A 619 -35.48 -28.17 0.11
C LEU A 619 -36.18 -26.93 0.68
N GLN A 620 -35.76 -26.46 1.87
CA GLN A 620 -36.17 -25.17 2.40
C GLN A 620 -35.00 -24.18 2.39
N THR A 621 -35.20 -23.03 1.74
CA THR A 621 -34.20 -21.97 1.71
C THR A 621 -34.04 -21.31 3.09
N ASN A 622 -32.94 -20.58 3.29
CA ASN A 622 -32.74 -19.78 4.50
C ASN A 622 -33.76 -18.63 4.59
N ALA A 623 -33.84 -18.00 5.76
CA ALA A 623 -34.77 -16.89 6.01
C ALA A 623 -34.37 -15.59 5.26
N ASP A 624 -33.07 -15.43 5.01
CA ASP A 624 -32.39 -14.34 4.30
C ASP A 624 -32.16 -14.63 2.80
N PHE A 625 -32.69 -15.74 2.28
CA PHE A 625 -32.60 -16.09 0.87
C PHE A 625 -33.24 -15.02 -0.04
N THR A 626 -32.45 -14.48 -0.97
CA THR A 626 -32.93 -13.49 -1.95
C THR A 626 -33.83 -14.15 -2.99
N ARG A 627 -35.10 -13.73 -3.02
CA ARG A 627 -36.11 -14.29 -3.92
C ARG A 627 -36.11 -13.59 -5.29
N ASP A 628 -35.16 -13.96 -6.13
CA ASP A 628 -35.08 -13.57 -7.55
C ASP A 628 -34.98 -14.82 -8.47
N TRP A 629 -34.79 -14.62 -9.77
CA TRP A 629 -34.74 -15.70 -10.78
C TRP A 629 -33.31 -16.06 -11.20
N GLU A 630 -32.29 -15.53 -10.52
CA GLU A 630 -30.88 -15.59 -10.92
C GLU A 630 -30.16 -16.76 -10.25
N TRP A 631 -30.87 -17.90 -10.09
CA TRP A 631 -30.38 -19.07 -9.36
C TRP A 631 -30.35 -20.32 -10.23
N GLU A 632 -29.22 -21.00 -10.21
CA GLU A 632 -29.06 -22.38 -10.69
C GLU A 632 -29.05 -23.35 -9.50
N LEU A 633 -29.54 -24.59 -9.71
CA LEU A 633 -29.53 -25.63 -8.68
C LEU A 633 -28.55 -26.74 -9.07
N ILE A 634 -27.60 -27.00 -8.18
CA ILE A 634 -26.53 -27.97 -8.36
C ILE A 634 -26.66 -29.09 -7.32
N SER A 635 -26.59 -30.34 -7.77
CA SER A 635 -26.35 -31.52 -6.91
C SER A 635 -24.85 -31.71 -6.72
N TRP A 636 -24.34 -31.55 -5.50
CA TRP A 636 -22.94 -31.84 -5.17
C TRP A 636 -22.83 -33.29 -4.66
N ILE A 637 -22.45 -34.22 -5.53
CA ILE A 637 -22.35 -35.65 -5.17
C ILE A 637 -21.02 -35.90 -4.46
N ASN A 638 -19.94 -35.32 -4.98
CA ASN A 638 -18.60 -35.23 -4.38
C ASN A 638 -17.77 -34.20 -5.16
N ASP A 639 -16.55 -33.93 -4.69
CA ASP A 639 -15.63 -32.92 -5.25
C ASP A 639 -15.28 -33.09 -6.75
N THR A 640 -15.51 -34.29 -7.31
CA THR A 640 -15.27 -34.60 -8.72
C THR A 640 -16.55 -34.81 -9.54
N ASP A 641 -17.73 -34.83 -8.92
CA ASP A 641 -19.00 -35.17 -9.56
C ASP A 641 -20.13 -34.22 -9.09
N VAL A 642 -20.42 -33.24 -9.94
CA VAL A 642 -21.25 -32.07 -9.63
C VAL A 642 -22.20 -31.83 -10.80
N TRP A 643 -23.52 -31.91 -10.57
CA TRP A 643 -24.52 -31.91 -11.65
C TRP A 643 -25.48 -30.73 -11.54
N LEU A 644 -25.51 -29.87 -12.56
CA LEU A 644 -26.58 -28.88 -12.75
C LEU A 644 -27.93 -29.56 -12.99
N ILE A 645 -28.97 -29.15 -12.27
CA ILE A 645 -30.36 -29.58 -12.46
C ILE A 645 -31.12 -28.44 -13.15
N PRO A 646 -31.78 -28.67 -14.30
CA PRO A 646 -32.53 -27.62 -14.98
C PRO A 646 -33.76 -27.20 -14.19
N TYR A 647 -34.09 -25.91 -14.22
CA TYR A 647 -35.40 -25.44 -13.77
C TYR A 647 -36.48 -25.92 -14.74
N ASP A 648 -37.42 -26.74 -14.27
CA ASP A 648 -38.59 -27.18 -15.04
C ASP A 648 -39.81 -27.31 -14.13
N ARG A 649 -40.85 -26.51 -14.42
CA ARG A 649 -42.13 -26.55 -13.71
C ARG A 649 -42.91 -27.86 -13.93
N ASN A 650 -42.53 -28.64 -14.94
CA ASN A 650 -43.10 -29.95 -15.25
C ASN A 650 -42.29 -31.12 -14.63
N ALA A 651 -41.24 -30.83 -13.85
CA ALA A 651 -40.45 -31.86 -13.19
C ALA A 651 -41.34 -32.78 -12.32
N ALA A 652 -41.09 -34.07 -12.42
CA ALA A 652 -41.96 -35.12 -11.90
C ALA A 652 -41.17 -36.44 -11.82
N PRO A 653 -41.72 -37.53 -11.24
CA PRO A 653 -41.06 -38.83 -11.28
C PRO A 653 -40.79 -39.26 -12.74
N GLY A 654 -39.51 -39.32 -13.13
CA GLY A 654 -39.07 -39.60 -14.50
C GLY A 654 -38.78 -38.36 -15.39
N VAL A 655 -39.06 -37.14 -14.91
CA VAL A 655 -38.71 -35.87 -15.57
C VAL A 655 -37.77 -35.10 -14.65
N ARG A 656 -36.47 -35.11 -14.99
CA ARG A 656 -35.41 -34.47 -14.20
C ARG A 656 -35.54 -32.95 -14.27
N GLY A 657 -35.60 -32.29 -13.11
CA GLY A 657 -35.68 -30.84 -13.00
C GLY A 657 -36.08 -30.39 -11.60
N TRP A 658 -36.11 -29.07 -11.37
CA TRP A 658 -36.56 -28.47 -10.12
C TRP A 658 -37.53 -27.31 -10.32
N TYR A 659 -38.32 -27.01 -9.27
CA TYR A 659 -39.19 -25.83 -9.23
C TYR A 659 -39.44 -25.35 -7.80
N TYR A 660 -39.85 -24.08 -7.66
CA TYR A 660 -40.41 -23.54 -6.43
C TYR A 660 -41.83 -24.07 -6.19
N ALA A 661 -42.12 -24.54 -4.99
CA ALA A 661 -43.42 -25.08 -4.58
C ALA A 661 -44.11 -24.19 -3.54
N PHE A 662 -45.45 -24.27 -3.43
CA PHE A 662 -46.22 -23.34 -2.60
C PHE A 662 -45.80 -23.33 -1.12
N SER A 663 -45.50 -24.49 -0.54
CA SER A 663 -45.06 -24.60 0.85
C SER A 663 -44.39 -25.95 1.13
N PRO A 664 -43.77 -26.17 2.32
CA PRO A 664 -43.23 -27.47 2.70
C PRO A 664 -44.25 -28.61 2.71
N THR A 665 -45.55 -28.30 2.78
CA THR A 665 -46.66 -29.26 2.81
C THR A 665 -47.52 -29.24 1.54
N ASP A 666 -47.30 -28.28 0.63
CA ASP A 666 -47.95 -28.19 -0.68
C ASP A 666 -46.88 -28.12 -1.77
N LEU A 667 -46.47 -29.31 -2.21
CA LEU A 667 -45.34 -29.53 -3.11
C LEU A 667 -45.68 -29.32 -4.60
N ARG A 668 -46.80 -28.68 -4.92
CA ARG A 668 -47.17 -28.31 -6.30
C ARG A 668 -46.37 -27.09 -6.76
N PRO A 669 -46.03 -26.95 -8.06
CA PRO A 669 -45.38 -25.77 -8.60
C PRO A 669 -46.11 -24.48 -8.19
N ALA A 670 -45.37 -23.54 -7.59
CA ALA A 670 -45.91 -22.28 -7.12
C ALA A 670 -46.21 -21.36 -8.31
N ILE A 671 -47.47 -20.97 -8.47
CA ILE A 671 -47.95 -20.14 -9.58
C ILE A 671 -48.95 -19.08 -9.10
N ILE A 672 -48.93 -17.92 -9.75
CA ILE A 672 -50.02 -16.93 -9.75
C ILE A 672 -50.86 -17.18 -10.99
N GLU A 673 -52.13 -17.53 -10.76
CA GLU A 673 -53.13 -17.64 -11.82
C GLU A 673 -53.83 -16.29 -12.06
N PHE A 674 -53.77 -15.80 -13.30
CA PHE A 674 -54.56 -14.65 -13.76
C PHE A 674 -55.66 -15.13 -14.72
N ASN A 675 -56.89 -15.11 -14.22
CA ASN A 675 -58.10 -15.45 -14.97
C ASN A 675 -58.76 -14.18 -15.52
N LEU A 676 -58.70 -13.95 -16.84
CA LEU A 676 -59.38 -12.82 -17.48
C LEU A 676 -60.86 -13.13 -17.80
N PRO A 677 -61.77 -12.13 -17.77
CA PRO A 677 -63.22 -12.36 -17.92
C PRO A 677 -63.68 -13.01 -19.23
N TRP A 678 -62.81 -13.06 -20.23
CA TRP A 678 -63.04 -13.60 -21.58
C TRP A 678 -62.39 -14.98 -21.79
N GLY A 679 -62.08 -15.72 -20.71
CA GLY A 679 -61.63 -17.11 -20.78
C GLY A 679 -60.15 -17.29 -21.16
N VAL A 680 -59.33 -16.25 -20.97
CA VAL A 680 -57.87 -16.33 -21.11
C VAL A 680 -57.27 -16.53 -19.72
N HIS A 681 -56.44 -17.56 -19.58
CA HIS A 681 -55.76 -17.93 -18.34
C HIS A 681 -54.25 -17.75 -18.50
N PHE A 682 -53.59 -17.15 -17.52
CA PHE A 682 -52.13 -17.00 -17.46
C PHE A 682 -51.58 -17.58 -16.16
N GLU A 683 -50.50 -18.36 -16.24
CA GLU A 683 -49.79 -18.95 -15.09
C GLU A 683 -48.37 -18.38 -14.99
N PHE A 684 -48.15 -17.46 -14.06
CA PHE A 684 -46.81 -16.92 -13.77
C PHE A 684 -46.20 -17.67 -12.59
N PRO A 685 -44.97 -18.21 -12.71
CA PRO A 685 -44.37 -18.92 -11.59
C PRO A 685 -44.00 -17.95 -10.46
N MET A 686 -43.99 -18.47 -9.23
CA MET A 686 -43.64 -17.74 -8.02
C MET A 686 -42.32 -18.27 -7.44
N ILE A 687 -41.53 -17.37 -6.86
CA ILE A 687 -40.39 -17.74 -6.03
C ILE A 687 -40.86 -17.84 -4.58
N THR A 688 -40.62 -19.00 -3.97
CA THR A 688 -40.97 -19.34 -2.58
C THR A 688 -39.73 -19.86 -1.85
N ASN A 689 -39.83 -20.10 -0.54
CA ASN A 689 -38.74 -20.73 0.21
C ASN A 689 -38.68 -22.25 0.06
N THR A 690 -39.61 -22.88 -0.69
CA THR A 690 -39.65 -24.33 -0.86
C THR A 690 -39.28 -24.69 -2.28
N ILE A 691 -38.26 -25.53 -2.45
CA ILE A 691 -37.87 -26.09 -3.75
C ILE A 691 -38.16 -27.59 -3.74
N VAL A 692 -38.70 -28.09 -4.86
CA VAL A 692 -38.89 -29.52 -5.11
C VAL A 692 -38.03 -29.93 -6.30
N ILE A 693 -37.36 -31.07 -6.14
CA ILE A 693 -36.26 -31.50 -7.00
C ILE A 693 -36.55 -32.93 -7.44
N TYR A 694 -36.66 -33.21 -8.73
CA TYR A 694 -36.84 -34.56 -9.27
C TYR A 694 -35.63 -34.98 -10.09
N GLY A 695 -35.26 -36.27 -9.97
CA GLY A 695 -34.16 -36.85 -10.72
C GLY A 695 -33.88 -38.29 -10.30
N ASN A 696 -32.69 -38.78 -10.65
CA ASN A 696 -32.18 -40.09 -10.25
C ASN A 696 -31.73 -40.08 -8.77
N ALA A 697 -31.38 -41.25 -8.23
CA ALA A 697 -30.95 -41.37 -6.84
C ALA A 697 -29.83 -40.39 -6.45
N SER A 698 -28.84 -40.15 -7.33
CA SER A 698 -27.76 -39.19 -7.11
C SER A 698 -28.19 -37.72 -7.21
N ASP A 699 -29.21 -37.40 -8.02
CA ASP A 699 -29.77 -36.04 -8.10
C ASP A 699 -30.47 -35.66 -6.78
N ILE A 700 -31.19 -36.61 -6.16
CA ILE A 700 -32.08 -36.36 -5.02
C ILE A 700 -31.47 -36.67 -3.64
N ALA A 701 -30.31 -37.32 -3.62
CA ALA A 701 -29.53 -37.62 -2.41
C ALA A 701 -28.03 -37.24 -2.56
N PRO A 702 -27.70 -35.99 -2.94
CA PRO A 702 -26.32 -35.51 -2.96
C PRO A 702 -25.78 -35.35 -1.53
N GLN A 703 -24.48 -35.04 -1.38
CA GLN A 703 -23.92 -34.63 -0.08
C GLN A 703 -24.54 -33.30 0.39
N LEU A 704 -24.68 -32.34 -0.53
CA LEU A 704 -25.49 -31.14 -0.38
C LEU A 704 -26.08 -30.69 -1.72
N PHE A 705 -27.17 -29.92 -1.65
CA PHE A 705 -27.59 -29.09 -2.78
C PHE A 705 -26.94 -27.72 -2.67
N ILE A 706 -26.66 -27.11 -3.81
CA ILE A 706 -26.15 -25.74 -3.89
C ILE A 706 -27.10 -24.94 -4.77
N LEU A 707 -27.57 -23.80 -4.27
CA LEU A 707 -28.09 -22.74 -5.13
C LEU A 707 -26.91 -21.81 -5.45
N ASP A 708 -26.59 -21.66 -6.73
CA ASP A 708 -25.54 -20.79 -7.23
C ASP A 708 -26.14 -19.63 -8.03
N ARG A 709 -25.45 -18.49 -8.11
CA ARG A 709 -25.89 -17.39 -8.97
C ARG A 709 -25.67 -17.75 -10.44
N THR A 710 -26.56 -17.30 -11.32
CA THR A 710 -26.38 -17.41 -12.79
C THR A 710 -25.32 -16.46 -13.36
N GLU A 711 -24.85 -15.50 -12.56
CA GLU A 711 -23.80 -14.54 -12.92
C GLU A 711 -22.46 -15.02 -12.35
N ALA A 712 -21.39 -14.85 -13.12
CA ALA A 712 -20.04 -15.24 -12.71
C ALA A 712 -19.57 -14.46 -11.47
N ASP A 713 -19.02 -15.17 -10.48
CA ASP A 713 -18.54 -14.56 -9.23
C ASP A 713 -17.40 -13.54 -9.48
N GLY A 714 -17.48 -12.41 -8.78
CA GLY A 714 -16.55 -11.29 -8.94
C GLY A 714 -15.09 -11.67 -8.69
N SER A 715 -14.81 -12.51 -7.69
CA SER A 715 -13.45 -12.95 -7.36
C SER A 715 -12.80 -13.70 -8.53
N MET A 716 -13.60 -14.49 -9.25
CA MET A 716 -13.14 -15.23 -10.42
C MET A 716 -12.92 -14.29 -11.61
N MET A 717 -13.82 -13.32 -11.82
CA MET A 717 -13.69 -12.36 -12.90
C MET A 717 -12.48 -11.42 -12.71
N ASP A 718 -12.20 -11.00 -11.48
CA ASP A 718 -11.03 -10.18 -11.13
C ASP A 718 -9.73 -10.99 -11.30
N SER A 719 -9.73 -12.27 -10.91
CA SER A 719 -8.63 -13.22 -11.18
C SER A 719 -8.37 -13.39 -12.69
N GLU A 720 -9.42 -13.40 -13.51
CA GLU A 720 -9.28 -13.43 -14.98
C GLU A 720 -8.78 -12.12 -15.57
N ALA A 721 -9.21 -10.97 -15.04
CA ALA A 721 -8.68 -9.67 -15.45
C ALA A 721 -7.18 -9.55 -15.17
N LEU A 722 -6.73 -10.02 -14.00
CA LEU A 722 -5.30 -10.10 -13.66
C LEU A 722 -4.53 -11.04 -14.60
N ARG A 723 -5.09 -12.21 -14.94
CA ARG A 723 -4.50 -13.14 -15.91
C ARG A 723 -4.29 -12.46 -17.27
N GLU A 724 -5.31 -11.78 -17.78
CA GLU A 724 -5.27 -11.10 -19.09
C GLU A 724 -4.27 -9.94 -19.10
N GLN A 725 -4.17 -9.20 -18.00
CA GLN A 725 -3.13 -8.19 -17.82
C GLN A 725 -1.72 -8.80 -17.84
N ILE A 726 -1.46 -9.86 -17.07
CA ILE A 726 -0.12 -10.46 -16.98
C ILE A 726 0.31 -11.10 -18.31
N ASP A 727 -0.61 -11.73 -19.04
CA ASP A 727 -0.33 -12.29 -20.38
C ASP A 727 0.02 -11.19 -21.40
N ALA A 728 -0.62 -10.00 -21.29
CA ALA A 728 -0.35 -8.85 -22.15
C ALA A 728 0.93 -8.07 -21.78
N GLU A 729 1.16 -7.83 -20.49
CA GLU A 729 2.25 -6.97 -20.00
C GLU A 729 3.57 -7.73 -19.80
N LEU A 730 3.50 -9.03 -19.46
CA LEU A 730 4.65 -9.86 -19.13
C LEU A 730 4.63 -11.21 -19.92
N PRO A 731 4.70 -11.19 -21.28
CA PRO A 731 4.44 -12.34 -22.18
C PRO A 731 5.47 -13.51 -22.12
N LEU A 732 6.32 -13.51 -21.10
CA LEU A 732 7.23 -14.59 -20.74
C LEU A 732 6.70 -15.45 -19.58
N PHE A 733 5.68 -14.98 -18.83
CA PHE A 733 4.80 -15.82 -18.01
C PHE A 733 3.74 -16.42 -18.92
N ARG A 734 3.72 -17.75 -19.03
CA ARG A 734 2.90 -18.47 -20.03
C ARG A 734 2.08 -19.61 -19.46
N ARG A 735 2.20 -19.88 -18.16
CA ARG A 735 1.62 -21.05 -17.50
C ARG A 735 0.76 -20.64 -16.31
N PHE A 736 -0.47 -20.25 -16.60
CA PHE A 736 -1.50 -20.06 -15.60
C PHE A 736 -2.08 -21.41 -15.18
N ASN A 737 -2.03 -21.70 -13.88
CA ASN A 737 -2.81 -22.75 -13.23
C ASN A 737 -3.96 -22.05 -12.50
N ARG A 738 -5.20 -22.51 -12.72
CA ARG A 738 -6.41 -21.80 -12.28
C ARG A 738 -7.31 -22.75 -11.50
N LEU A 739 -7.57 -22.41 -10.24
CA LEU A 739 -8.42 -23.15 -9.31
C LEU A 739 -9.61 -22.25 -8.92
N TYR A 740 -10.74 -22.42 -9.60
CA TYR A 740 -11.91 -21.57 -9.39
C TYR A 740 -13.09 -22.41 -8.85
N GLU A 741 -13.79 -21.89 -7.85
CA GLU A 741 -14.99 -22.53 -7.30
C GLU A 741 -16.18 -22.47 -8.28
N ASP A 742 -16.55 -21.26 -8.72
CA ASP A 742 -17.56 -20.98 -9.76
C ASP A 742 -17.03 -21.18 -11.20
N ILE A 743 -16.36 -22.31 -11.45
CA ILE A 743 -15.90 -22.64 -12.82
C ILE A 743 -17.07 -22.72 -13.82
N ASP A 744 -18.29 -22.99 -13.36
CA ASP A 744 -19.46 -23.28 -14.18
C ASP A 744 -19.98 -22.02 -14.91
N SER A 745 -20.00 -20.87 -14.23
CA SER A 745 -20.41 -19.58 -14.82
C SER A 745 -19.31 -18.88 -15.63
N LEU A 746 -18.06 -19.37 -15.57
CA LEU A 746 -16.93 -18.81 -16.31
C LEU A 746 -17.19 -18.77 -17.84
N PRO A 747 -17.06 -17.60 -18.51
CA PRO A 747 -17.28 -17.48 -19.94
C PRO A 747 -16.45 -18.46 -20.78
N ILE A 748 -17.05 -19.01 -21.84
CA ILE A 748 -16.43 -20.03 -22.71
C ILE A 748 -15.08 -19.54 -23.30
N ALA A 749 -14.94 -18.26 -23.60
CA ALA A 749 -13.68 -17.67 -24.07
C ALA A 749 -12.57 -17.83 -23.01
N ASN A 750 -12.84 -17.39 -21.77
CA ASN A 750 -11.93 -17.49 -20.63
C ASN A 750 -11.63 -18.94 -20.24
N ARG A 751 -12.62 -19.84 -20.32
CA ARG A 751 -12.43 -21.29 -20.09
C ARG A 751 -11.47 -21.91 -21.11
N ASN A 752 -11.50 -21.45 -22.37
CA ASN A 752 -10.61 -21.93 -23.45
C ASN A 752 -9.24 -21.24 -23.50
N ALA A 753 -9.04 -20.12 -22.80
CA ALA A 753 -7.81 -19.32 -22.88
C ALA A 753 -6.58 -20.00 -22.23
N ALA A 754 -6.79 -20.78 -21.17
CA ALA A 754 -5.75 -21.50 -20.43
C ALA A 754 -6.35 -22.73 -19.71
N PRO A 755 -5.55 -23.63 -19.12
CA PRO A 755 -6.09 -24.66 -18.22
C PRO A 755 -6.84 -24.02 -17.04
N VAL A 756 -7.99 -24.60 -16.67
CA VAL A 756 -8.76 -24.26 -15.46
C VAL A 756 -9.43 -25.52 -14.94
N GLN A 757 -9.48 -25.67 -13.62
CA GLN A 757 -10.13 -26.79 -12.94
C GLN A 757 -10.90 -26.29 -11.72
N ARG A 758 -11.90 -27.07 -11.29
CA ARG A 758 -12.70 -26.74 -10.10
C ARG A 758 -11.79 -26.71 -8.88
N PHE A 759 -11.97 -25.71 -8.03
CA PHE A 759 -11.31 -25.64 -6.73
C PHE A 759 -11.66 -26.88 -5.86
N THR A 760 -10.63 -27.52 -5.31
CA THR A 760 -10.71 -28.57 -4.28
C THR A 760 -9.43 -28.52 -3.44
N ASP A 761 -9.49 -28.94 -2.18
CA ASP A 761 -8.30 -28.94 -1.30
C ASP A 761 -7.14 -29.76 -1.87
N ALA A 762 -7.44 -30.93 -2.46
CA ALA A 762 -6.44 -31.79 -3.08
C ALA A 762 -5.80 -31.17 -4.34
N ALA A 763 -6.59 -30.45 -5.16
CA ALA A 763 -6.05 -29.72 -6.32
C ALA A 763 -5.20 -28.53 -5.88
N LEU A 764 -5.60 -27.84 -4.80
CA LEU A 764 -4.83 -26.75 -4.18
C LEU A 764 -3.50 -27.25 -3.63
N GLU A 765 -3.50 -28.28 -2.80
CA GLU A 765 -2.28 -28.87 -2.22
C GLU A 765 -1.32 -29.33 -3.33
N THR A 766 -1.85 -30.02 -4.35
CA THR A 766 -1.07 -30.45 -5.52
C THR A 766 -0.46 -29.26 -6.27
N ALA A 767 -1.24 -28.20 -6.50
CA ALA A 767 -0.77 -27.00 -7.21
C ALA A 767 0.31 -26.24 -6.41
N LEU A 768 0.06 -25.97 -5.13
CA LEU A 768 1.03 -25.34 -4.23
C LEU A 768 2.36 -26.11 -4.27
N ASN A 769 2.31 -27.44 -4.12
CA ASN A 769 3.50 -28.30 -4.09
C ASN A 769 4.19 -28.49 -5.47
N ASP A 770 3.46 -28.37 -6.59
CA ASP A 770 4.08 -28.31 -7.95
C ASP A 770 4.96 -27.06 -8.12
N GLY A 771 4.72 -26.02 -7.34
CA GLY A 771 5.57 -24.83 -7.24
C GLY A 771 5.36 -23.87 -8.39
N HIS A 772 5.00 -22.64 -8.03
CA HIS A 772 4.69 -21.52 -8.90
C HIS A 772 5.59 -20.34 -8.56
N HIS A 773 5.66 -19.33 -9.43
CA HIS A 773 6.40 -18.10 -9.11
C HIS A 773 5.53 -17.06 -8.43
N PHE A 774 4.28 -16.97 -8.85
CA PHE A 774 3.26 -16.15 -8.21
C PHE A 774 2.09 -17.00 -7.74
N LEU A 775 1.55 -16.63 -6.59
CA LEU A 775 0.29 -17.12 -6.05
C LEU A 775 -0.61 -15.90 -5.85
N SER A 776 -1.76 -15.88 -6.54
CA SER A 776 -2.83 -14.91 -6.33
C SER A 776 -4.01 -15.63 -5.68
N LEU A 777 -4.50 -15.07 -4.59
CA LEU A 777 -5.62 -15.58 -3.81
C LEU A 777 -6.71 -14.50 -3.75
N SER A 778 -7.89 -14.79 -4.27
CA SER A 778 -9.06 -13.91 -4.17
C SER A 778 -10.26 -14.66 -3.59
N GLY A 779 -10.88 -14.06 -2.57
CA GLY A 779 -11.97 -14.72 -1.84
C GLY A 779 -12.23 -14.12 -0.46
N HIS A 780 -12.91 -14.88 0.39
CA HIS A 780 -13.07 -14.52 1.81
C HIS A 780 -11.83 -14.92 2.62
N GLY A 781 -11.43 -14.04 3.54
CA GLY A 781 -10.22 -14.19 4.34
C GLY A 781 -10.42 -14.05 5.85
N SER A 782 -9.53 -14.68 6.59
CA SER A 782 -9.29 -14.51 8.02
C SER A 782 -7.79 -14.64 8.29
N MET A 783 -7.35 -14.37 9.53
CA MET A 783 -5.97 -14.64 9.96
C MET A 783 -5.54 -16.09 9.71
N GLY A 784 -6.49 -17.02 9.85
CA GLY A 784 -6.26 -18.45 9.64
C GLY A 784 -6.20 -18.88 8.17
N GLY A 785 -6.50 -18.01 7.20
CA GLY A 785 -6.43 -18.33 5.77
C GLY A 785 -7.48 -17.69 4.87
N CYS A 786 -7.34 -17.94 3.56
CA CYS A 786 -8.31 -17.65 2.50
C CYS A 786 -8.18 -18.72 1.39
N CYS A 787 -9.22 -18.90 0.58
CA CYS A 787 -9.16 -19.71 -0.65
C CYS A 787 -8.62 -21.16 -0.46
N GLY A 788 -8.94 -21.80 0.68
CA GLY A 788 -8.39 -23.10 1.09
C GLY A 788 -6.95 -23.07 1.63
N VAL A 789 -6.16 -22.03 1.32
CA VAL A 789 -4.84 -21.81 1.91
C VAL A 789 -5.03 -21.31 3.34
N ASN A 790 -4.90 -22.23 4.29
CA ASN A 790 -4.95 -21.95 5.72
C ASN A 790 -3.56 -22.11 6.37
N SER A 791 -3.38 -21.64 7.61
CA SER A 791 -2.09 -21.70 8.32
C SER A 791 -1.50 -23.13 8.40
N TRP A 792 -2.33 -24.17 8.46
CA TRP A 792 -1.87 -25.56 8.41
C TRP A 792 -1.36 -25.94 7.01
N THR A 793 -2.10 -25.62 5.94
CA THR A 793 -1.68 -25.87 4.55
C THR A 793 -0.41 -25.08 4.22
N ALA A 794 -0.33 -23.84 4.69
CA ALA A 794 0.82 -22.96 4.53
C ALA A 794 2.09 -23.51 5.21
N GLY A 795 1.98 -23.94 6.47
CA GLY A 795 3.07 -24.52 7.24
C GLY A 795 3.51 -25.91 6.78
N ASN A 796 2.63 -26.66 6.09
CA ASN A 796 2.93 -27.98 5.53
C ASN A 796 3.22 -27.98 4.01
N ALA A 797 3.26 -26.82 3.35
CA ALA A 797 3.61 -26.74 1.93
C ALA A 797 5.03 -27.27 1.67
N THR A 798 5.17 -28.16 0.69
CA THR A 798 6.39 -28.91 0.34
C THR A 798 6.95 -28.56 -1.04
N ASN A 799 6.66 -27.36 -1.54
CA ASN A 799 7.21 -26.84 -2.80
C ASN A 799 8.75 -26.69 -2.81
N GLY A 800 9.42 -26.90 -1.66
CA GLY A 800 10.87 -27.00 -1.59
C GLY A 800 11.55 -25.69 -2.02
N ASN A 801 12.43 -25.76 -3.01
CA ASN A 801 13.15 -24.60 -3.54
C ASN A 801 12.34 -23.78 -4.58
N LYS A 802 11.05 -24.09 -4.78
CA LYS A 802 10.16 -23.40 -5.73
C LYS A 802 9.33 -22.32 -5.01
N TYR A 803 10.01 -21.34 -4.42
CA TYR A 803 9.38 -20.30 -3.62
C TYR A 803 8.54 -19.34 -4.48
N PHE A 804 7.30 -19.10 -4.08
CA PHE A 804 6.42 -18.12 -4.71
C PHE A 804 6.43 -16.77 -3.99
N ILE A 805 6.02 -15.73 -4.71
CA ILE A 805 5.55 -14.47 -4.14
C ILE A 805 4.02 -14.54 -4.12
N ALA A 806 3.42 -14.38 -2.95
CA ALA A 806 1.98 -14.42 -2.76
C ALA A 806 1.38 -13.00 -2.70
N PHE A 807 0.23 -12.82 -3.33
CA PHE A 807 -0.67 -11.69 -3.13
C PHE A 807 -2.04 -12.24 -2.76
N ALA A 808 -2.71 -11.64 -1.77
CA ALA A 808 -4.06 -12.04 -1.37
C ALA A 808 -5.00 -10.84 -1.28
N ASP A 809 -5.95 -10.77 -2.23
CA ASP A 809 -7.15 -9.97 -2.06
C ASP A 809 -8.12 -10.71 -1.12
N SER A 810 -7.83 -10.59 0.17
CA SER A 810 -8.60 -11.23 1.23
C SER A 810 -8.34 -10.56 2.56
N CYS A 811 -9.41 -10.38 3.34
CA CYS A 811 -9.41 -9.83 4.69
C CYS A 811 -8.46 -10.58 5.63
N LEU A 812 -7.71 -9.84 6.47
CA LEU A 812 -6.97 -10.34 7.65
C LEU A 812 -5.91 -11.43 7.41
N THR A 813 -5.67 -11.87 6.17
CA THR A 813 -4.71 -12.94 5.84
C THR A 813 -3.27 -12.61 6.23
N ASN A 814 -3.01 -11.34 6.56
CA ASN A 814 -1.73 -10.78 6.96
C ASN A 814 -1.82 -10.07 8.33
N ASP A 815 -2.72 -10.49 9.22
CA ASP A 815 -2.90 -9.90 10.57
C ASP A 815 -1.89 -10.45 11.59
N TYR A 816 -0.66 -9.97 11.49
CA TYR A 816 0.46 -10.26 12.40
C TYR A 816 0.37 -9.52 13.76
N GLU A 817 -0.84 -9.20 14.27
CA GLU A 817 -1.03 -8.64 15.61
C GLU A 817 -1.54 -9.68 16.63
N TYR A 818 -2.42 -10.60 16.20
CA TYR A 818 -3.23 -11.40 17.12
C TYR A 818 -2.74 -12.84 17.33
N ALA A 819 -2.16 -13.45 16.28
CA ALA A 819 -1.52 -14.77 16.26
C ALA A 819 -0.84 -14.98 14.90
N ASP A 820 0.11 -15.92 14.79
CA ASP A 820 0.73 -16.34 13.52
C ASP A 820 -0.30 -16.54 12.41
N SER A 821 -0.34 -15.58 11.49
CA SER A 821 -1.28 -15.55 10.38
C SER A 821 -0.85 -16.51 9.26
N MET A 822 -1.74 -16.74 8.30
CA MET A 822 -1.45 -17.61 7.16
C MET A 822 -0.25 -17.10 6.33
N SER A 823 -0.07 -15.79 6.20
CA SER A 823 1.08 -15.19 5.51
C SER A 823 2.40 -15.50 6.22
N GLU A 824 2.43 -15.44 7.54
CA GLU A 824 3.59 -15.76 8.37
C GLU A 824 3.90 -17.24 8.31
N SER A 825 2.87 -18.09 8.36
CA SER A 825 2.99 -19.53 8.15
C SER A 825 3.61 -19.87 6.79
N LEU A 826 3.26 -19.13 5.72
CA LEU A 826 3.88 -19.28 4.39
C LEU A 826 5.34 -18.82 4.35
N VAL A 827 5.63 -17.67 4.96
CA VAL A 827 6.95 -17.02 4.91
C VAL A 827 7.96 -17.73 5.83
N ASN A 828 7.52 -18.27 6.97
CA ASN A 828 8.37 -18.96 7.95
C ASN A 828 8.47 -20.48 7.76
N ASN A 829 7.73 -21.09 6.82
CA ASN A 829 7.81 -22.53 6.54
C ASN A 829 9.23 -22.93 6.03
N PRO A 830 9.99 -23.80 6.73
CA PRO A 830 11.34 -24.22 6.34
C PRO A 830 11.41 -25.19 5.15
N HIS A 831 10.27 -25.75 4.72
CA HIS A 831 10.17 -26.79 3.69
C HIS A 831 9.61 -26.29 2.35
N GLY A 832 9.26 -25.01 2.27
CA GLY A 832 8.63 -24.42 1.09
C GLY A 832 7.99 -23.08 1.38
N GLY A 833 6.72 -22.92 1.00
CA GLY A 833 5.94 -21.70 1.15
C GLY A 833 6.43 -20.55 0.27
N ALA A 834 6.20 -19.33 0.77
CA ALA A 834 6.50 -18.09 0.07
C ALA A 834 7.89 -17.54 0.44
N VAL A 835 8.47 -16.75 -0.47
CA VAL A 835 9.63 -15.87 -0.19
C VAL A 835 9.18 -14.44 0.14
N ALA A 836 7.98 -14.04 -0.29
CA ALA A 836 7.32 -12.80 0.12
C ALA A 836 5.80 -12.92 0.00
N TYR A 837 5.07 -12.14 0.80
CA TYR A 837 3.63 -12.11 0.87
C TYR A 837 3.12 -10.66 0.94
N VAL A 838 2.07 -10.34 0.20
CA VAL A 838 1.35 -9.06 0.25
C VAL A 838 -0.12 -9.33 0.55
N GLY A 839 -0.64 -8.71 1.61
CA GLY A 839 -2.04 -8.87 2.01
C GLY A 839 -2.44 -7.97 3.17
N HIS A 840 -3.71 -8.06 3.57
CA HIS A 840 -4.32 -7.12 4.51
C HIS A 840 -4.22 -7.56 5.98
N THR A 841 -3.81 -6.64 6.86
CA THR A 841 -3.82 -6.79 8.33
C THR A 841 -5.23 -6.65 8.95
N ARG A 842 -6.19 -6.14 8.18
CA ARG A 842 -7.61 -5.97 8.55
C ARG A 842 -8.51 -6.36 7.38
N PHE A 843 -9.79 -6.09 7.47
CA PHE A 843 -10.73 -6.33 6.36
C PHE A 843 -10.44 -5.46 5.14
N SER A 844 -10.78 -5.96 3.95
CA SER A 844 -10.80 -5.25 2.66
C SER A 844 -12.23 -5.17 2.11
N TRP A 845 -12.42 -4.71 0.88
CA TRP A 845 -13.72 -4.66 0.21
C TRP A 845 -13.69 -5.39 -1.14
N ILE A 846 -14.78 -6.12 -1.41
CA ILE A 846 -15.09 -6.75 -2.70
C ILE A 846 -15.04 -5.70 -3.81
N GLY A 847 -14.36 -6.02 -4.93
CA GLY A 847 -14.21 -5.14 -6.09
C GLY A 847 -13.39 -3.87 -5.82
N LEU A 848 -12.41 -3.96 -4.91
CA LEU A 848 -11.45 -2.90 -4.62
C LEU A 848 -10.00 -3.42 -4.52
N GLY A 849 -9.80 -4.65 -4.05
CA GLY A 849 -8.45 -5.23 -3.91
C GLY A 849 -7.80 -5.61 -5.24
N ASP A 850 -8.58 -5.91 -6.27
CA ASP A 850 -8.12 -6.16 -7.63
C ASP A 850 -7.31 -4.98 -8.20
N ASP A 851 -7.77 -3.74 -8.00
CA ASP A 851 -7.07 -2.51 -8.43
C ASP A 851 -5.67 -2.42 -7.79
N PHE A 852 -5.53 -2.86 -6.54
CA PHE A 852 -4.24 -2.91 -5.83
C PHE A 852 -3.34 -4.05 -6.31
N GLU A 853 -3.88 -5.23 -6.57
CA GLU A 853 -3.13 -6.37 -7.11
C GLU A 853 -2.65 -6.09 -8.55
N ARG A 854 -3.55 -5.59 -9.40
CA ARG A 854 -3.27 -5.19 -10.78
C ARG A 854 -2.23 -4.07 -10.85
N ALA A 855 -2.27 -3.09 -9.93
CA ALA A 855 -1.22 -2.07 -9.82
C ALA A 855 0.14 -2.66 -9.37
N PHE A 856 0.14 -3.61 -8.42
CA PHE A 856 1.35 -4.30 -7.96
C PHE A 856 2.04 -5.08 -9.09
N PHE A 857 1.28 -5.83 -9.88
CA PHE A 857 1.81 -6.57 -11.03
C PHE A 857 2.15 -5.67 -12.23
N HIS A 858 1.42 -4.60 -12.48
CA HIS A 858 1.78 -3.60 -13.49
C HIS A 858 3.17 -3.00 -13.21
N GLU A 859 3.47 -2.68 -11.95
CA GLU A 859 4.75 -2.08 -11.58
C GLU A 859 5.94 -3.05 -11.79
N LEU A 860 5.72 -4.37 -11.87
CA LEU A 860 6.73 -5.35 -12.32
C LEU A 860 7.18 -5.13 -13.77
N VAL A 861 6.46 -4.35 -14.60
CA VAL A 861 6.97 -3.90 -15.90
C VAL A 861 8.10 -2.88 -15.70
N ASN A 862 7.88 -1.89 -14.82
CA ASN A 862 8.75 -0.72 -14.63
C ASN A 862 9.96 -0.99 -13.73
N THR A 863 9.78 -1.79 -12.66
CA THR A 863 10.80 -2.12 -11.67
C THR A 863 11.00 -3.62 -11.54
N ARG A 864 11.93 -4.04 -10.67
CA ARG A 864 12.04 -5.43 -10.20
C ARG A 864 12.10 -5.54 -8.67
N HIS A 865 12.12 -4.43 -7.93
CA HIS A 865 12.19 -4.48 -6.48
C HIS A 865 10.78 -4.58 -5.90
N ILE A 866 10.51 -5.63 -5.12
CA ILE A 866 9.17 -5.91 -4.59
C ILE A 866 8.63 -4.79 -3.68
N GLY A 867 9.50 -4.05 -2.97
CA GLY A 867 9.11 -2.90 -2.17
C GLY A 867 8.55 -1.74 -3.00
N LEU A 868 9.05 -1.54 -4.23
CA LEU A 868 8.50 -0.54 -5.16
C LEU A 868 7.17 -1.00 -5.76
N MET A 869 7.05 -2.30 -6.09
CA MET A 869 5.77 -2.90 -6.52
C MET A 869 4.70 -2.75 -5.44
N HIS A 870 5.04 -3.04 -4.18
CA HIS A 870 4.16 -2.84 -3.02
C HIS A 870 3.77 -1.36 -2.80
N ASN A 871 4.65 -0.43 -3.16
CA ASN A 871 4.41 1.01 -3.04
C ASN A 871 3.41 1.56 -4.09
N SER A 872 3.15 0.82 -5.18
CA SER A 872 2.17 1.19 -6.22
C SER A 872 0.77 1.46 -5.67
N ARG A 873 0.39 0.84 -4.53
CA ARG A 873 -0.89 1.09 -3.84
C ARG A 873 -1.12 2.56 -3.48
N LEU A 874 -0.06 3.33 -3.23
CA LEU A 874 -0.19 4.77 -2.98
C LEU A 874 -0.68 5.51 -4.22
N ASN A 875 -0.27 5.08 -5.41
CA ASN A 875 -0.74 5.66 -6.67
C ASN A 875 -2.23 5.38 -6.88
N VAL A 876 -2.73 4.19 -6.56
CA VAL A 876 -4.17 3.85 -6.63
C VAL A 876 -4.99 4.83 -5.79
N LEU A 877 -4.59 5.07 -4.53
CA LEU A 877 -5.25 6.07 -3.68
C LEU A 877 -5.16 7.48 -4.27
N LEU A 878 -3.97 7.91 -4.71
CA LEU A 878 -3.73 9.28 -5.19
C LEU A 878 -4.37 9.58 -6.55
N THR A 879 -4.62 8.58 -7.39
CA THR A 879 -5.29 8.73 -8.70
C THR A 879 -6.80 8.43 -8.65
N SER A 880 -7.30 7.86 -7.55
CA SER A 880 -8.73 7.66 -7.32
C SER A 880 -9.51 8.98 -7.45
N SER A 881 -10.78 8.90 -7.88
CA SER A 881 -11.61 10.10 -8.14
C SER A 881 -11.83 11.02 -6.93
N ARG A 882 -11.56 10.53 -5.71
CA ARG A 882 -11.65 11.27 -4.45
C ARG A 882 -10.29 11.48 -3.78
N GLY A 883 -9.21 10.91 -4.32
CA GLY A 883 -7.87 10.97 -3.73
C GLY A 883 -7.85 10.51 -2.27
N PRO A 884 -7.05 11.16 -1.40
CA PRO A 884 -7.06 10.97 0.05
C PRO A 884 -8.38 11.24 0.79
N LEU A 885 -9.49 11.55 0.12
CA LEU A 885 -10.84 11.60 0.73
C LEU A 885 -11.59 10.26 0.60
N ASP A 886 -11.04 9.28 -0.12
CA ASP A 886 -11.62 7.94 -0.22
C ASP A 886 -11.27 7.08 1.00
N HIS A 887 -12.23 6.85 1.89
CA HIS A 887 -12.04 6.05 3.10
C HIS A 887 -11.75 4.56 2.86
N TYR A 888 -12.21 3.98 1.75
CA TYR A 888 -11.97 2.57 1.45
C TYR A 888 -10.55 2.39 0.88
N ASN A 889 -10.18 3.22 -0.09
CA ASN A 889 -8.81 3.23 -0.63
C ASN A 889 -7.76 3.59 0.44
N LYS A 890 -8.03 4.58 1.31
CA LYS A 890 -7.15 4.91 2.46
C LYS A 890 -6.96 3.70 3.38
N TRP A 891 -8.05 3.04 3.74
CA TRP A 891 -8.00 1.86 4.60
C TRP A 891 -7.20 0.72 3.96
N SER A 892 -7.47 0.38 2.71
CA SER A 892 -6.73 -0.66 1.99
C SER A 892 -5.23 -0.33 1.89
N VAL A 893 -4.85 0.92 1.61
CA VAL A 893 -3.44 1.35 1.61
C VAL A 893 -2.74 1.14 2.96
N LEU A 894 -3.44 1.42 4.07
CA LEU A 894 -2.90 1.23 5.43
C LEU A 894 -2.83 -0.25 5.82
N ALA A 895 -3.87 -1.03 5.48
CA ALA A 895 -3.99 -2.44 5.86
C ALA A 895 -3.13 -3.37 4.99
N LEU A 896 -2.90 -3.03 3.72
CA LEU A 896 -2.07 -3.80 2.81
C LEU A 896 -0.59 -3.60 3.14
N ASN A 897 0.07 -4.67 3.61
CA ASN A 897 1.46 -4.67 4.06
C ASN A 897 2.28 -5.78 3.35
N LEU A 898 3.61 -5.61 3.28
CA LEU A 898 4.57 -6.54 2.68
C LEU A 898 5.35 -7.29 3.75
N LEU A 899 5.15 -8.61 3.82
CA LEU A 899 6.08 -9.52 4.49
C LEU A 899 7.09 -10.01 3.44
N GLY A 900 8.35 -9.60 3.58
CA GLY A 900 9.38 -9.79 2.56
C GLY A 900 10.44 -8.71 2.61
N ASP A 901 11.58 -8.99 1.98
CA ASP A 901 12.67 -8.03 1.84
C ASP A 901 12.32 -7.00 0.75
N PRO A 902 12.16 -5.70 1.07
CA PRO A 902 11.68 -4.71 0.11
C PRO A 902 12.66 -4.45 -1.05
N GLU A 903 13.96 -4.76 -0.89
CA GLU A 903 14.94 -4.65 -1.97
C GLU A 903 14.92 -5.86 -2.92
N MET A 904 14.33 -6.99 -2.51
CA MET A 904 14.42 -8.25 -3.25
C MET A 904 14.03 -8.10 -4.72
N GLU A 905 14.92 -8.57 -5.60
CA GLU A 905 14.74 -8.47 -7.05
C GLU A 905 13.87 -9.62 -7.59
N VAL A 906 12.63 -9.31 -7.95
CA VAL A 906 11.68 -10.21 -8.61
C VAL A 906 12.19 -10.58 -10.01
N ARG A 907 12.34 -11.89 -10.24
CA ARG A 907 12.79 -12.45 -11.52
C ARG A 907 11.68 -12.29 -12.57
N LYS A 908 11.90 -11.49 -13.62
CA LYS A 908 10.90 -11.34 -14.71
C LYS A 908 10.88 -12.51 -15.70
N THR A 909 11.95 -13.33 -15.71
CA THR A 909 12.14 -14.41 -16.69
C THR A 909 13.03 -15.51 -16.09
N LYS A 910 13.17 -16.64 -16.81
CA LYS A 910 14.12 -17.70 -16.44
C LYS A 910 15.56 -17.19 -16.55
N PRO A 911 16.39 -17.25 -15.49
CA PRO A 911 17.69 -16.61 -15.51
C PRO A 911 18.69 -17.35 -16.41
N ALA A 912 19.61 -16.65 -17.07
CA ALA A 912 20.64 -17.31 -17.88
C ALA A 912 21.56 -18.19 -16.99
N ILE A 913 21.92 -19.39 -17.46
CA ILE A 913 23.07 -20.12 -16.90
C ILE A 913 24.32 -19.42 -17.43
N ILE A 914 25.29 -19.10 -16.57
CA ILE A 914 26.55 -18.50 -17.00
C ILE A 914 27.71 -19.47 -16.76
N ILE A 915 28.60 -19.55 -17.74
CA ILE A 915 29.79 -20.41 -17.72
C ILE A 915 31.01 -19.49 -17.85
N PRO A 916 31.75 -19.24 -16.76
CA PRO A 916 33.01 -18.52 -16.85
C PRO A 916 34.11 -19.40 -17.46
N HIS A 917 34.90 -18.79 -18.32
CA HIS A 917 36.09 -19.35 -18.93
C HIS A 917 37.31 -18.55 -18.48
N VAL A 918 38.22 -19.23 -17.79
CA VAL A 918 39.48 -18.65 -17.28
C VAL A 918 40.59 -19.16 -18.19
N TYR A 919 41.31 -18.26 -18.86
CA TYR A 919 42.31 -18.63 -19.87
C TYR A 919 43.49 -17.65 -19.91
N PHE A 920 44.57 -18.03 -20.60
CA PHE A 920 45.74 -17.18 -20.81
C PHE A 920 45.70 -16.44 -22.14
N GLU A 921 46.25 -15.23 -22.15
CA GLU A 921 46.54 -14.46 -23.36
C GLU A 921 47.77 -13.59 -23.07
N LEU A 922 48.85 -13.74 -23.85
CA LEU A 922 50.10 -12.96 -23.69
C LEU A 922 50.63 -12.93 -22.24
N GLU A 923 50.78 -14.12 -21.63
CA GLU A 923 51.19 -14.36 -20.23
C GLU A 923 50.28 -13.82 -19.12
N ARG A 924 49.20 -13.10 -19.46
CA ARG A 924 48.18 -12.60 -18.50
C ARG A 924 46.99 -13.55 -18.42
N LEU A 925 46.32 -13.56 -17.27
CA LEU A 925 45.12 -14.37 -17.05
C LEU A 925 43.89 -13.52 -17.32
N TYR A 926 42.90 -14.08 -18.01
CA TYR A 926 41.65 -13.41 -18.37
C TYR A 926 40.43 -14.25 -18.01
N ILE A 927 39.34 -13.57 -17.65
CA ILE A 927 38.01 -14.17 -17.48
C ILE A 927 37.10 -13.68 -18.61
N LYS A 928 36.50 -14.63 -19.34
CA LYS A 928 35.34 -14.42 -20.22
C LYS A 928 34.13 -15.14 -19.64
N VAL A 929 32.93 -14.68 -19.99
CA VAL A 929 31.67 -15.31 -19.57
C VAL A 929 30.89 -15.74 -20.81
N PHE A 930 30.29 -16.93 -20.76
CA PHE A 930 29.46 -17.48 -21.82
C PHE A 930 28.08 -17.86 -21.27
N GLU A 931 27.05 -17.72 -22.11
CA GLU A 931 25.72 -18.27 -21.83
C GLU A 931 25.76 -19.80 -21.97
N GLY A 932 25.21 -20.49 -20.96
CA GLY A 932 25.13 -21.95 -20.91
C GLY A 932 24.08 -22.50 -21.87
N GLY A 933 24.49 -23.47 -22.68
CA GLY A 933 23.65 -24.10 -23.70
C GLY A 933 24.48 -24.54 -24.91
N PHE A 934 23.82 -25.06 -25.94
CA PHE A 934 24.48 -25.58 -27.14
C PHE A 934 25.25 -24.53 -27.95
N ALA A 935 24.83 -23.26 -27.89
CA ALA A 935 25.39 -22.19 -28.74
C ALA A 935 26.57 -21.41 -28.12
N ARG A 936 26.88 -21.60 -26.82
CA ARG A 936 27.92 -20.89 -26.04
C ARG A 936 28.18 -19.44 -26.51
N LYS A 937 27.16 -18.59 -26.44
CA LYS A 937 27.26 -17.16 -26.80
C LYS A 937 28.10 -16.43 -25.75
N GLN A 938 29.11 -15.64 -26.16
CA GLN A 938 29.87 -14.81 -25.21
C GLN A 938 28.95 -13.70 -24.66
N ILE A 939 29.02 -13.50 -23.35
CA ILE A 939 28.39 -12.38 -22.63
C ILE A 939 29.49 -11.34 -22.41
N THR A 940 29.28 -10.13 -22.92
CA THR A 940 30.24 -9.01 -22.83
C THR A 940 29.87 -8.00 -21.75
N ASP A 941 28.58 -7.90 -21.40
CA ASP A 941 28.08 -7.06 -20.30
C ASP A 941 27.83 -7.94 -19.06
N PHE A 942 28.79 -7.89 -18.13
CA PHE A 942 28.76 -8.60 -16.86
C PHE A 942 29.59 -7.84 -15.82
N GLN A 943 29.35 -8.09 -14.54
CA GLN A 943 30.16 -7.54 -13.46
C GLN A 943 30.95 -8.63 -12.78
N VAL A 944 32.18 -8.32 -12.36
CA VAL A 944 33.00 -9.20 -11.54
C VAL A 944 33.35 -8.48 -10.24
N ARG A 945 33.09 -9.13 -9.10
CA ARG A 945 33.56 -8.68 -7.79
C ARG A 945 34.59 -9.66 -7.28
N ILE A 946 35.76 -9.14 -6.93
CA ILE A 946 36.81 -9.88 -6.25
C ILE A 946 36.80 -9.48 -4.79
N THR A 947 36.76 -10.48 -3.91
CA THR A 947 36.76 -10.30 -2.46
C THR A 947 37.87 -11.14 -1.85
N THR A 948 38.64 -10.53 -0.95
CA THR A 948 39.64 -11.16 -0.07
C THR A 948 39.35 -10.76 1.38
N GLN A 949 40.20 -11.10 2.34
CA GLN A 949 40.03 -10.65 3.73
C GLN A 949 40.18 -9.12 3.88
N GLU A 950 40.94 -8.46 3.00
CA GLU A 950 41.32 -7.05 3.14
C GLU A 950 40.76 -6.15 2.02
N LEU A 951 40.25 -6.73 0.94
CA LEU A 951 39.84 -6.01 -0.28
C LEU A 951 38.50 -6.53 -0.81
N SER A 952 37.60 -5.63 -1.20
CA SER A 952 36.51 -5.94 -2.13
C SER A 952 36.52 -4.94 -3.28
N GLN A 953 36.80 -5.44 -4.49
CA GLN A 953 36.95 -4.64 -5.70
C GLN A 953 35.98 -5.11 -6.77
N ALA A 954 35.25 -4.17 -7.36
CA ALA A 954 34.46 -4.42 -8.57
C ALA A 954 35.31 -4.13 -9.81
N LEU A 955 35.22 -5.01 -10.79
CA LEU A 955 35.85 -4.95 -12.10
C LEU A 955 34.76 -4.97 -13.17
N VAL A 956 35.00 -4.26 -14.26
CA VAL A 956 34.13 -4.17 -15.44
C VAL A 956 34.93 -4.71 -16.65
N PRO A 957 34.32 -5.50 -17.55
CA PRO A 957 35.00 -6.03 -18.72
C PRO A 957 35.53 -4.92 -19.64
N ASP A 958 36.56 -5.24 -20.42
CA ASP A 958 36.99 -4.40 -21.55
C ASP A 958 36.03 -4.52 -22.75
N GLU A 959 36.33 -3.79 -23.83
CA GLU A 959 35.52 -3.77 -25.06
C GLU A 959 35.38 -5.16 -25.73
N ASP A 960 36.30 -6.10 -25.45
CA ASP A 960 36.26 -7.50 -25.92
C ASP A 960 35.49 -8.44 -24.96
N GLY A 961 34.94 -7.90 -23.86
CA GLY A 961 34.27 -8.67 -22.81
C GLY A 961 35.23 -9.55 -21.99
N LYS A 962 36.47 -9.09 -21.77
CA LYS A 962 37.48 -9.75 -20.94
C LYS A 962 37.70 -8.98 -19.63
N ILE A 963 37.92 -9.70 -18.53
CA ILE A 963 38.42 -9.12 -17.27
C ILE A 963 39.89 -9.52 -17.13
N PRO A 964 40.85 -8.59 -17.03
CA PRO A 964 42.22 -8.91 -16.68
C PRO A 964 42.30 -9.35 -15.21
N PHE A 965 43.00 -10.45 -14.95
CA PHE A 965 43.12 -11.03 -13.61
C PHE A 965 44.57 -11.03 -13.12
N GLU A 966 44.83 -10.40 -11.97
CA GLU A 966 46.17 -10.32 -11.39
C GLU A 966 46.52 -11.62 -10.65
N LYS A 967 47.68 -12.20 -10.98
CA LYS A 967 48.14 -13.47 -10.39
C LYS A 967 48.34 -13.37 -8.87
N ASP A 968 48.70 -12.20 -8.37
CA ASP A 968 48.97 -11.97 -6.95
C ASP A 968 47.72 -12.13 -6.07
N TRP A 969 46.52 -12.02 -6.64
CA TRP A 969 45.26 -12.33 -5.94
C TRP A 969 45.15 -13.82 -5.59
N LEU A 970 45.79 -14.73 -6.33
CA LEU A 970 45.81 -16.18 -6.03
C LEU A 970 46.64 -16.52 -4.78
N LEU A 971 47.43 -15.57 -4.26
CA LEU A 971 48.24 -15.74 -3.05
C LEU A 971 47.46 -15.42 -1.76
N GLN A 972 46.20 -14.96 -1.87
CA GLN A 972 45.36 -14.54 -0.77
C GLN A 972 44.54 -15.71 -0.21
N GLU A 973 44.65 -15.98 1.10
CA GLU A 973 44.06 -17.17 1.76
C GLU A 973 42.53 -17.31 1.65
N LYS A 974 41.80 -16.26 1.25
CA LYS A 974 40.34 -16.28 1.05
C LYS A 974 39.91 -15.50 -0.19
N LEU A 975 40.53 -15.78 -1.34
CA LEU A 975 40.07 -15.25 -2.61
C LEU A 975 38.71 -15.87 -3.02
N MET A 976 37.70 -15.01 -3.18
CA MET A 976 36.48 -15.31 -3.92
C MET A 976 36.30 -14.35 -5.10
N VAL A 977 35.81 -14.88 -6.21
CA VAL A 977 35.39 -14.10 -7.38
C VAL A 977 33.91 -14.39 -7.64
N SER A 978 33.09 -13.36 -7.57
CA SER A 978 31.66 -13.39 -7.91
C SER A 978 31.46 -12.77 -9.28
N ILE A 979 30.67 -13.41 -10.13
CA ILE A 979 30.34 -12.99 -11.48
C ILE A 979 28.81 -12.87 -11.57
N THR A 980 28.34 -11.67 -11.92
CA THR A 980 26.91 -11.39 -12.11
C THR A 980 26.66 -10.90 -13.52
N VAL A 981 25.55 -11.34 -14.10
CA VAL A 981 25.02 -10.89 -15.39
C VAL A 981 23.60 -10.42 -15.14
N ASP A 982 23.12 -9.40 -15.86
CA ASP A 982 21.72 -9.03 -15.75
C ASP A 982 20.81 -10.21 -16.10
N ASN A 983 19.83 -10.48 -15.23
CA ASN A 983 18.99 -11.68 -15.31
C ASN A 983 19.78 -13.02 -15.39
N GLY A 984 21.03 -13.09 -14.94
CA GLY A 984 21.80 -14.33 -14.82
C GLY A 984 21.61 -15.05 -13.48
N ILE A 985 22.03 -16.32 -13.41
CA ILE A 985 22.41 -16.95 -12.13
C ILE A 985 23.81 -16.44 -11.76
N PRO A 986 24.01 -15.83 -10.58
CA PRO A 986 25.35 -15.47 -10.09
C PRO A 986 26.27 -16.70 -10.01
N TYR A 987 27.49 -16.58 -10.53
CA TYR A 987 28.51 -17.64 -10.42
C TYR A 987 29.62 -17.19 -9.47
N THR A 988 29.95 -18.02 -8.47
CA THR A 988 31.10 -17.80 -7.58
C THR A 988 32.17 -18.86 -7.79
N MET A 989 33.44 -18.45 -7.73
CA MET A 989 34.61 -19.34 -7.74
C MET A 989 35.59 -18.97 -6.62
N THR A 990 36.25 -19.97 -6.06
CA THR A 990 37.35 -19.81 -5.10
C THR A 990 38.68 -19.66 -5.81
N GLY A 991 39.72 -19.21 -5.09
CA GLY A 991 41.10 -19.24 -5.60
C GLY A 991 41.56 -20.62 -6.08
N GLU A 992 41.12 -21.69 -5.42
CA GLU A 992 41.43 -23.08 -5.81
C GLU A 992 40.76 -23.46 -7.15
N GLU A 993 39.48 -23.13 -7.35
CA GLU A 993 38.79 -23.35 -8.62
C GLU A 993 39.46 -22.59 -9.78
N ILE A 994 39.90 -21.35 -9.53
CA ILE A 994 40.62 -20.55 -10.52
C ILE A 994 41.96 -21.22 -10.85
N GLN A 995 42.73 -21.68 -9.86
CA GLN A 995 43.98 -22.40 -10.10
C GLN A 995 43.76 -23.70 -10.89
N ALA A 996 42.71 -24.48 -10.58
CA ALA A 996 42.37 -25.69 -11.32
C ALA A 996 42.04 -25.39 -12.79
N ARG A 997 41.16 -24.42 -13.05
CA ARG A 997 40.79 -23.98 -14.42
C ARG A 997 42.00 -23.41 -15.18
N MET A 998 42.86 -22.66 -14.49
CA MET A 998 44.12 -22.13 -15.02
C MET A 998 45.10 -23.23 -15.46
N ILE A 999 45.16 -24.36 -14.73
CA ILE A 999 45.98 -25.52 -15.12
C ILE A 999 45.37 -26.22 -16.34
N MET A 1000 44.05 -26.41 -16.38
CA MET A 1000 43.36 -27.04 -17.52
C MET A 1000 43.52 -26.22 -18.81
N SER A 1001 43.32 -24.90 -18.77
CA SER A 1001 43.50 -24.04 -19.95
C SER A 1001 44.92 -24.08 -20.53
N ARG A 1002 45.96 -24.18 -19.68
CA ARG A 1002 47.34 -24.36 -20.15
C ARG A 1002 47.59 -25.72 -20.82
N GLN A 1003 46.88 -26.77 -20.39
CA GLN A 1003 46.96 -28.08 -21.03
C GLN A 1003 46.27 -28.07 -22.40
N GLU A 1004 45.19 -27.30 -22.55
CA GLU A 1004 44.51 -27.10 -23.84
C GLU A 1004 45.34 -26.25 -24.81
N GLU A 1005 45.98 -25.15 -24.36
CA GLU A 1005 46.96 -24.40 -25.17
C GLU A 1005 48.13 -25.29 -25.62
N ALA A 1006 48.74 -26.03 -24.69
CA ALA A 1006 49.86 -26.92 -24.98
C ALA A 1006 49.49 -28.10 -25.90
N ALA A 1007 48.20 -28.48 -25.97
CA ALA A 1007 47.70 -29.48 -26.91
C ALA A 1007 47.39 -28.90 -28.30
N ALA A 1008 47.03 -27.62 -28.38
CA ALA A 1008 46.81 -26.90 -29.65
C ALA A 1008 48.12 -26.53 -30.36
N ASP A 1009 49.21 -26.32 -29.62
CA ASP A 1009 50.55 -25.99 -30.15
C ASP A 1009 51.39 -27.21 -30.58
N VAL A 1010 50.84 -28.44 -30.55
CA VAL A 1010 51.54 -29.63 -31.08
C VAL A 1010 51.42 -29.64 -32.61
N PRO A 1011 52.53 -29.57 -33.38
CA PRO A 1011 52.45 -29.65 -34.84
C PRO A 1011 51.98 -31.03 -35.31
N GLU A 1012 51.15 -31.08 -36.36
CA GLU A 1012 50.90 -32.31 -37.11
C GLU A 1012 52.21 -32.82 -37.74
N ALA A 1013 52.88 -33.74 -37.06
CA ALA A 1013 54.04 -34.46 -37.57
C ALA A 1013 53.98 -35.94 -37.17
N GLU A 1014 54.21 -36.81 -38.16
CA GLU A 1014 54.33 -38.27 -38.04
C GLU A 1014 53.05 -39.08 -37.76
N ALA A 1015 52.05 -38.90 -38.62
CA ALA A 1015 51.12 -39.98 -38.95
C ALA A 1015 51.85 -41.11 -39.73
N SER A 1016 52.34 -42.12 -39.02
CA SER A 1016 52.81 -43.38 -39.62
C SER A 1016 51.60 -44.26 -40.02
N PRO A 1017 51.54 -44.81 -41.25
CA PRO A 1017 50.32 -45.40 -41.79
C PRO A 1017 50.12 -46.88 -41.40
N GLN A 1018 49.59 -47.14 -40.20
CA GLN A 1018 48.97 -48.43 -39.87
C GLN A 1018 47.74 -48.28 -38.97
N GLN A 1019 46.57 -48.03 -39.59
CA GLN A 1019 45.29 -48.73 -39.35
C GLN A 1019 44.14 -48.09 -40.14
N GLU A 1020 44.08 -48.39 -41.45
CA GLU A 1020 42.78 -48.51 -42.11
C GLU A 1020 42.10 -49.83 -41.71
N MET A 1021 40.77 -49.90 -41.90
CA MET A 1021 39.82 -50.86 -41.30
C MET A 1021 39.63 -50.60 -39.79
N THR A 1022 38.50 -50.04 -39.34
CA THR A 1022 37.12 -50.36 -39.75
C THR A 1022 36.19 -49.13 -39.77
N LYS A 1023 35.91 -48.59 -40.96
CA LYS A 1023 34.84 -47.59 -41.16
C LYS A 1023 33.67 -48.21 -41.94
N ALA A 1024 32.84 -48.97 -41.25
CA ALA A 1024 31.57 -49.49 -41.76
C ALA A 1024 30.52 -49.57 -40.64
N THR A 1025 29.28 -49.20 -40.96
CA THR A 1025 28.05 -49.34 -40.15
C THR A 1025 28.10 -48.74 -38.72
N SER A 1026 27.48 -47.58 -38.48
CA SER A 1026 26.01 -47.54 -38.30
C SER A 1026 25.35 -46.22 -38.72
N LYS A 1027 24.35 -46.31 -39.60
CA LYS A 1027 23.15 -45.49 -39.50
C LYS A 1027 22.22 -46.18 -38.50
N VAL A 1028 21.46 -45.43 -37.71
CA VAL A 1028 20.04 -45.70 -37.36
C VAL A 1028 19.47 -44.45 -36.67
N ALA A 1029 18.22 -44.14 -36.98
CA ALA A 1029 17.32 -43.27 -36.21
C ALA A 1029 15.97 -44.02 -36.07
N PRO A 1030 14.95 -43.42 -35.44
CA PRO A 1030 14.46 -43.69 -34.08
C PRO A 1030 13.41 -44.83 -33.97
N ALA A 1031 13.07 -45.22 -32.73
CA ALA A 1031 11.83 -45.93 -32.32
C ALA A 1031 11.55 -45.54 -30.84
N GLU A 1032 10.32 -45.33 -30.32
CA GLU A 1032 9.00 -45.99 -30.40
C GLU A 1032 8.84 -47.29 -29.56
N SER A 1033 7.59 -47.52 -29.10
CA SER A 1033 7.06 -48.55 -28.16
C SER A 1033 7.49 -48.39 -26.69
N GLU A 1034 6.62 -48.24 -25.69
CA GLU A 1034 5.40 -48.96 -25.24
C GLU A 1034 5.66 -50.11 -24.24
N LEU A 1035 4.93 -50.01 -23.11
CA LEU A 1035 4.38 -51.06 -22.23
C LEU A 1035 4.97 -52.47 -22.24
N LEU A 1036 5.24 -53.00 -21.03
CA LEU A 1036 4.49 -54.17 -20.52
C LEU A 1036 4.60 -54.36 -18.99
N LEU A 1037 3.56 -54.97 -18.43
CA LEU A 1037 3.41 -55.30 -17.01
C LEU A 1037 4.28 -56.49 -16.56
N HIS A 1038 4.70 -56.52 -15.30
CA HIS A 1038 4.23 -57.51 -14.30
C HIS A 1038 5.08 -57.52 -13.00
N SER A 1039 4.52 -57.00 -11.90
CA SER A 1039 4.34 -57.70 -10.61
C SER A 1039 3.75 -56.75 -9.57
#